data_AF-A0A1V1P899-F1
#
_entry.id   AF-A0A1V1P899-F1
#
_cell.length_a   1.000
_cell.length_b   1.000
_cell.length_c   1.000
_cell.angle_alpha   90.00
_cell.angle_beta   90.00
_cell.angle_gamma   90.00
#
_symmetry.space_group_name_H-M   'P 1'
#
loop_
_entity.id
_entity.type
_entity.pdbx_description
1 polymer ?
#
loop_
_entity_poly.entity_id
_entity_poly.type
_entity_poly.pdbx_seq_one_letter_code
_entity_poly.pdbx_strand_id
1 'polypeptide(L)'
;MNDNAMHLDIHLEHDAVCVSISDDASSLSPISQTTICDVEFSKCGDSIIEIINRSMIEPSYTHIEKQLEEAGTRLFDEICPPHMKQYICDSSFEYLILGIHEKLTHIPWELMYTGQNFLCRQFKTGRILKTHHQTFQPPERKPGYPLNMWIIANPQGNLREAAKEGLSIYQSCESNPVVQPALDDDIPVEIIKSKIKSFDIVHFAGHAVYDSANPSQSAWELKENNFYASHINQMKGGAAMPSLVFTNACQRVKQSEYKNEKGLSHSFIHAGVRHYIDTLWDILDAPARSFSQTFYEMLFQGFTVGESMDHARKYLIEKFGIHPLGWASYILYGDPRIRYINQTTDINRIFNKLKKIIAHPANTMKALMLLILMIFAGVLFQEKSHQPNTNFSVQQMMLNHIKQNQERTDQLFNELTNIGYISDSVHDNWTSKSRTMGMIFNAVTSQPTDKRFLYAIQNHIFNQKIFVLLETESFDIVLEQLIRKIKLLNYKEKKPLNLIIPEYILFLETAHSKNESFVFMRMVEKDSGIVLKSIFQSIDIDDLSPLFMQISIVLSDIKKNNPIRGRIVNMEQNYLHLNIGKIYGVKTGQQFRILEHKSLMRIVSVSLKTCKGIIDSGENTIKTGEKVEIMNEVSMPNIHNSNRLY
;
A
#
# COMPACT_ATOMS: atom_id res chain seq x y z
N MET A 1 -31.91 16.89 -5.66
CA MET A 1 -30.67 17.66 -5.44
C MET A 1 -30.52 18.61 -6.61
N ASN A 2 -30.02 19.82 -6.36
CA ASN A 2 -29.90 20.83 -7.40
C ASN A 2 -28.61 20.50 -8.18
N ASP A 3 -28.72 19.95 -9.39
CA ASP A 3 -27.57 19.56 -10.23
C ASP A 3 -26.84 20.76 -10.86
N ASN A 4 -27.16 21.98 -10.41
CA ASN A 4 -26.53 23.20 -10.89
C ASN A 4 -25.11 23.31 -10.33
N ALA A 5 -24.19 23.75 -11.17
CA ALA A 5 -22.80 24.03 -10.83
C ALA A 5 -22.50 25.52 -10.91
N MET A 6 -21.56 25.93 -10.05
CA MET A 6 -20.79 27.15 -10.25
C MET A 6 -19.62 26.84 -11.18
N HIS A 7 -19.26 27.79 -12.04
CA HIS A 7 -18.12 27.70 -12.95
C HIS A 7 -17.13 28.80 -12.61
N LEU A 8 -15.88 28.41 -12.36
CA LEU A 8 -14.74 29.32 -12.23
C LEU A 8 -13.79 29.05 -13.41
N ASP A 9 -13.81 29.96 -14.36
CA ASP A 9 -13.03 29.88 -15.59
C ASP A 9 -11.74 30.69 -15.45
N ILE A 10 -10.61 30.03 -15.68
CA ILE A 10 -9.25 30.55 -15.56
C ILE A 10 -8.54 30.32 -16.89
N HIS A 11 -8.41 31.38 -17.70
CA HIS A 11 -7.78 31.30 -19.01
C HIS A 11 -6.65 32.32 -19.20
N LEU A 12 -5.76 32.04 -20.14
CA LEU A 12 -4.68 32.95 -20.49
C LEU A 12 -5.10 33.82 -21.68
N GLU A 13 -5.00 35.13 -21.52
CA GLU A 13 -5.08 36.11 -22.61
C GLU A 13 -3.74 36.82 -22.74
N HIS A 14 -2.97 36.47 -23.78
CA HIS A 14 -1.58 36.88 -23.94
C HIS A 14 -0.71 36.43 -22.74
N ASP A 15 -0.27 37.38 -21.90
CA ASP A 15 0.53 37.13 -20.70
C ASP A 15 -0.27 37.35 -19.40
N ALA A 16 -1.56 37.64 -19.49
CA ALA A 16 -2.42 37.85 -18.34
C ALA A 16 -3.34 36.65 -18.09
N VAL A 17 -3.64 36.38 -16.81
CA VAL A 17 -4.64 35.40 -16.40
C VAL A 17 -5.98 36.11 -16.28
N CYS A 18 -6.95 35.69 -17.07
CA CYS A 18 -8.33 36.12 -16.92
C CYS A 18 -9.10 35.09 -16.09
N VAL A 19 -9.82 35.58 -15.09
CA VAL A 19 -10.63 34.78 -14.19
C VAL A 19 -12.06 35.25 -14.30
N SER A 20 -12.99 34.34 -14.53
CA SER A 20 -14.42 34.65 -14.59
C SER A 20 -15.24 33.63 -13.84
N ILE A 21 -16.35 34.10 -13.27
CA ILE A 21 -17.28 33.28 -12.50
C ILE A 21 -18.66 33.32 -13.14
N SER A 22 -19.29 32.16 -13.27
CA SER A 22 -20.66 32.01 -13.76
C SER A 22 -21.34 30.84 -13.04
N ASP A 23 -22.62 30.63 -13.32
CA ASP A 23 -23.40 29.48 -12.86
C ASP A 23 -24.30 28.97 -13.99
N ASP A 24 -24.86 27.77 -13.85
CA ASP A 24 -25.71 27.19 -14.90
C ASP A 24 -26.98 28.02 -15.20
N ALA A 25 -27.39 28.95 -14.32
CA ALA A 25 -28.56 29.80 -14.50
C ALA A 25 -28.24 31.11 -15.25
N SER A 26 -26.99 31.57 -15.20
CA SER A 26 -26.49 32.77 -15.88
C SER A 26 -26.14 32.44 -17.33
N SER A 27 -27.17 32.40 -18.17
CA SER A 27 -27.01 32.14 -19.61
C SER A 27 -26.08 33.18 -20.27
N LEU A 28 -24.89 32.73 -20.67
CA LEU A 28 -23.94 33.32 -21.64
C LEU A 28 -23.02 34.48 -21.20
N SER A 29 -23.18 35.05 -20.00
CA SER A 29 -22.31 36.14 -19.53
C SER A 29 -21.77 35.84 -18.12
N PRO A 30 -20.47 36.01 -17.87
CA PRO A 30 -19.93 35.81 -16.53
C PRO A 30 -20.55 36.82 -15.55
N ILE A 31 -20.91 36.33 -14.36
CA ILE A 31 -21.38 37.14 -13.23
C ILE A 31 -20.29 38.13 -12.83
N SER A 32 -19.03 37.71 -12.93
CA SER A 32 -17.89 38.61 -12.82
C SER A 32 -16.69 38.12 -13.60
N GLN A 33 -15.85 39.04 -14.04
CA GLN A 33 -14.60 38.78 -14.75
C GLN A 33 -13.53 39.78 -14.29
N THR A 34 -12.31 39.29 -14.13
CA THR A 34 -11.12 40.10 -13.84
C THR A 34 -9.94 39.63 -14.67
N THR A 35 -8.95 40.49 -14.86
CA THR A 35 -7.69 40.16 -15.52
C THR A 35 -6.54 40.50 -14.59
N ILE A 36 -5.68 39.51 -14.36
CA ILE A 36 -4.53 39.56 -13.47
C ILE A 36 -3.28 39.54 -14.34
N CYS A 37 -2.50 40.61 -14.26
CA CYS A 37 -1.27 40.76 -15.04
C CYS A 37 -0.02 40.30 -14.30
N ASP A 38 -0.13 39.93 -13.01
CA ASP A 38 1.00 39.60 -12.15
C ASP A 38 1.18 38.08 -11.98
N VAL A 39 2.43 37.64 -11.92
CA VAL A 39 2.85 36.21 -12.01
C VAL A 39 2.99 35.57 -10.62
N GLU A 40 2.61 36.27 -9.55
CA GLU A 40 2.80 35.83 -8.16
C GLU A 40 2.02 34.54 -7.84
N PHE A 41 0.85 34.32 -8.44
CA PHE A 41 0.02 33.15 -8.20
C PHE A 41 0.72 31.82 -8.52
N SER A 42 1.66 31.80 -9.47
CA SER A 42 2.44 30.59 -9.77
C SER A 42 3.32 30.19 -8.58
N LYS A 43 3.93 31.18 -7.91
CA LYS A 43 4.70 30.94 -6.67
C LYS A 43 3.81 30.44 -5.54
N CYS A 44 2.56 30.92 -5.47
CA CYS A 44 1.59 30.42 -4.50
C CYS A 44 1.25 28.94 -4.75
N GLY A 45 1.05 28.55 -6.02
CA GLY A 45 0.87 27.15 -6.41
C GLY A 45 2.07 26.28 -6.01
N ASP A 46 3.28 26.71 -6.35
CA ASP A 46 4.53 26.01 -5.99
C ASP A 46 4.66 25.82 -4.46
N SER A 47 4.32 26.86 -3.69
CA SER A 47 4.36 26.82 -2.22
C SER A 47 3.39 25.78 -1.64
N ILE A 48 2.19 25.65 -2.20
CA ILE A 48 1.21 24.63 -1.78
C ILE A 48 1.78 23.23 -2.05
N ILE A 49 2.33 23.00 -3.23
CA ILE A 49 2.92 21.71 -3.62
C ILE A 49 4.08 21.34 -2.68
N GLU A 50 4.96 22.31 -2.35
CA GLU A 50 6.06 22.09 -1.41
C GLU A 50 5.57 21.69 -0.01
N ILE A 51 4.56 22.38 0.52
CA ILE A 51 3.97 22.09 1.84
C ILE A 51 3.43 20.66 1.87
N ILE A 52 2.72 20.23 0.82
CA ILE A 52 2.13 18.90 0.78
C ILE A 52 3.21 17.84 0.66
N ASN A 53 4.21 18.05 -0.22
CA ASN A 53 5.37 17.16 -0.33
C ASN A 53 6.12 17.00 1.00
N ARG A 54 6.29 18.08 1.76
CA ARG A 54 6.89 18.03 3.11
C ARG A 54 6.05 17.23 4.10
N SER A 55 4.71 17.35 4.04
CA SER A 55 3.80 16.60 4.94
C SER A 55 3.92 15.08 4.79
N MET A 56 4.41 14.62 3.64
CA MET A 56 4.60 13.20 3.36
C MET A 56 5.95 12.68 3.85
N ILE A 57 6.92 13.56 4.12
CA ILE A 57 8.25 13.21 4.62
C ILE A 57 8.30 13.26 6.15
N GLU A 58 7.59 14.21 6.78
CA GLU A 58 7.63 14.44 8.24
C GLU A 58 6.23 14.36 8.88
N PRO A 59 5.72 13.14 9.18
CA PRO A 59 4.37 12.93 9.69
C PRO A 59 4.02 13.60 11.03
N SER A 60 5.04 14.06 11.77
CA SER A 60 4.91 14.63 13.12
C SER A 60 4.83 16.16 13.14
N TYR A 61 4.70 16.83 11.99
CA TYR A 61 4.77 18.30 11.92
C TYR A 61 3.42 18.95 12.24
N THR A 62 3.27 19.42 13.48
CA THR A 62 1.99 19.88 14.08
C THR A 62 1.41 21.19 13.51
N HIS A 63 2.05 21.83 12.52
CA HIS A 63 1.64 23.15 12.00
C HIS A 63 1.41 23.17 10.48
N ILE A 64 1.44 22.02 9.79
CA ILE A 64 1.41 22.00 8.32
C ILE A 64 0.06 22.41 7.74
N GLU A 65 -1.03 22.12 8.44
CA GLU A 65 -2.39 22.48 8.02
C GLU A 65 -2.53 23.99 7.95
N LYS A 66 -2.12 24.71 9.00
CA LYS A 66 -2.13 26.16 9.02
C LYS A 66 -1.28 26.77 7.90
N GLN A 67 -0.13 26.18 7.58
CA GLN A 67 0.69 26.63 6.45
C GLN A 67 -0.03 26.43 5.11
N LEU A 68 -0.74 25.32 4.95
CA LEU A 68 -1.56 25.05 3.78
C LEU A 68 -2.72 26.05 3.67
N GLU A 69 -3.40 26.36 4.78
CA GLU A 69 -4.47 27.38 4.83
C GLU A 69 -3.94 28.77 4.46
N GLU A 70 -2.80 29.17 5.01
CA GLU A 70 -2.14 30.45 4.69
C GLU A 70 -1.74 30.51 3.21
N ALA A 71 -1.17 29.43 2.65
CA ALA A 71 -0.79 29.37 1.25
C ALA A 71 -2.00 29.36 0.30
N GLY A 72 -3.06 28.61 0.66
CA GLY A 72 -4.33 28.58 -0.06
C GLY A 72 -5.07 29.91 0.00
N THR A 73 -4.96 30.66 1.10
CA THR A 73 -5.51 32.01 1.24
C THR A 73 -4.81 32.97 0.29
N ARG A 74 -3.47 32.94 0.25
CA ARG A 74 -2.70 33.76 -0.70
C ARG A 74 -3.09 33.47 -2.14
N LEU A 75 -3.20 32.19 -2.53
CA LEU A 75 -3.63 31.83 -3.89
C LEU A 75 -5.03 32.37 -4.20
N PHE A 76 -5.97 32.27 -3.25
CA PHE A 76 -7.33 32.80 -3.41
C PHE A 76 -7.34 34.32 -3.51
N ASP A 77 -6.46 34.99 -2.75
CA ASP A 77 -6.34 36.44 -2.73
C ASP A 77 -5.78 37.02 -4.03
N GLU A 78 -4.80 36.36 -4.63
CA GLU A 78 -4.20 36.75 -5.91
C GLU A 78 -5.18 36.57 -7.08
N ILE A 79 -6.06 35.57 -7.01
CA ILE A 79 -6.87 35.11 -8.15
C ILE A 79 -8.28 35.69 -8.15
N CYS A 80 -8.86 35.91 -6.97
CA CYS A 80 -10.24 36.35 -6.85
C CYS A 80 -10.31 37.77 -6.25
N PRO A 81 -10.94 38.76 -6.90
CA PRO A 81 -11.24 40.05 -6.27
C PRO A 81 -12.32 39.91 -5.18
N PRO A 82 -12.48 40.90 -4.28
CA PRO A 82 -13.35 40.78 -3.11
C PRO A 82 -14.79 40.33 -3.39
N HIS A 83 -15.42 40.83 -4.44
CA HIS A 83 -16.79 40.45 -4.81
C HIS A 83 -16.89 39.00 -5.32
N MET A 84 -15.87 38.49 -5.99
CA MET A 84 -15.82 37.08 -6.41
C MET A 84 -15.63 36.18 -5.19
N LYS A 85 -14.75 36.55 -4.26
CA LYS A 85 -14.57 35.80 -3.00
C LYS A 85 -15.89 35.74 -2.24
N GLN A 86 -16.58 36.87 -2.11
CA GLN A 86 -17.88 36.91 -1.44
C GLN A 86 -18.90 36.00 -2.13
N TYR A 87 -19.02 36.05 -3.47
CA TYR A 87 -19.93 35.17 -4.20
C TYR A 87 -19.62 33.68 -4.00
N ILE A 88 -18.33 33.30 -3.99
CA ILE A 88 -17.90 31.92 -3.74
C ILE A 88 -18.23 31.50 -2.29
N CYS A 89 -17.93 32.36 -1.32
CA CYS A 89 -18.18 32.07 0.10
C CYS A 89 -19.68 31.98 0.45
N ASP A 90 -20.51 32.84 -0.15
CA ASP A 90 -21.95 32.90 0.11
C ASP A 90 -22.75 31.87 -0.70
N SER A 91 -22.08 31.08 -1.53
CA SER A 91 -22.73 30.15 -2.45
C SER A 91 -23.35 28.94 -1.76
N SER A 92 -24.52 28.54 -2.23
CA SER A 92 -25.19 27.28 -1.88
C SER A 92 -25.03 26.17 -2.92
N PHE A 93 -24.24 26.39 -3.98
CA PHE A 93 -23.96 25.36 -4.97
C PHE A 93 -23.18 24.21 -4.34
N GLU A 94 -23.49 22.99 -4.76
CA GLU A 94 -22.74 21.82 -4.30
C GLU A 94 -21.54 21.51 -5.21
N TYR A 95 -21.60 21.91 -6.48
CA TYR A 95 -20.61 21.58 -7.50
C TYR A 95 -19.87 22.83 -7.97
N LEU A 96 -18.55 22.68 -8.17
CA LEU A 96 -17.69 23.71 -8.74
C LEU A 96 -16.90 23.15 -9.92
N ILE A 97 -17.13 23.71 -11.10
CA ILE A 97 -16.41 23.35 -12.32
C ILE A 97 -15.31 24.38 -12.55
N LEU A 98 -14.08 23.90 -12.63
CA LEU A 98 -12.89 24.71 -12.89
C LEU A 98 -12.54 24.63 -14.37
N GLY A 99 -12.86 25.65 -15.15
CA GLY A 99 -12.48 25.72 -16.55
C GLY A 99 -11.06 26.25 -16.70
N ILE A 100 -10.07 25.36 -16.87
CA ILE A 100 -8.64 25.70 -16.76
C ILE A 100 -7.97 25.65 -18.14
N HIS A 101 -7.20 26.68 -18.48
CA HIS A 101 -6.33 26.66 -19.64
C HIS A 101 -5.20 25.62 -19.49
N GLU A 102 -4.86 24.90 -20.55
CA GLU A 102 -3.91 23.75 -20.53
C GLU A 102 -2.53 24.02 -19.92
N LYS A 103 -2.08 25.28 -19.86
CA LYS A 103 -0.79 25.67 -19.25
C LYS A 103 -0.85 25.85 -17.72
N LEU A 104 -2.05 25.93 -17.16
CA LEU A 104 -2.30 26.30 -15.76
C LEU A 104 -2.73 25.12 -14.90
N THR A 105 -2.63 23.90 -15.40
CA THR A 105 -3.10 22.67 -14.73
C THR A 105 -2.24 22.26 -13.55
N HIS A 106 -0.97 22.66 -13.50
CA HIS A 106 -0.05 22.33 -12.40
C HIS A 106 -0.45 23.00 -11.09
N ILE A 107 -1.23 24.08 -11.14
CA ILE A 107 -1.64 24.83 -9.94
C ILE A 107 -2.81 24.08 -9.26
N PRO A 108 -2.75 23.87 -7.93
CA PRO A 108 -3.80 23.18 -7.17
C PRO A 108 -4.96 24.13 -6.83
N TRP A 109 -5.71 24.56 -7.84
CA TRP A 109 -6.84 25.49 -7.70
C TRP A 109 -7.88 25.05 -6.67
N GLU A 110 -8.07 23.75 -6.52
CA GLU A 110 -8.93 23.10 -5.52
C GLU A 110 -8.55 23.43 -4.07
N LEU A 111 -7.30 23.84 -3.84
CA LEU A 111 -6.72 24.17 -2.55
C LEU A 111 -6.65 25.68 -2.30
N MET A 112 -7.40 26.49 -3.05
CA MET A 112 -7.74 27.83 -2.61
C MET A 112 -8.56 27.75 -1.31
N TYR A 113 -8.18 28.56 -0.32
CA TYR A 113 -8.80 28.55 1.01
C TYR A 113 -9.70 29.78 1.18
N THR A 114 -10.97 29.55 1.52
CA THR A 114 -11.99 30.61 1.61
C THR A 114 -12.00 31.36 2.94
N GLY A 115 -11.09 31.02 3.85
CA GLY A 115 -11.12 31.43 5.25
C GLY A 115 -11.83 30.45 6.17
N GLN A 116 -12.61 29.52 5.60
CA GLN A 116 -13.37 28.49 6.35
C GLN A 116 -13.02 27.07 5.89
N ASN A 117 -12.93 26.85 4.58
CA ASN A 117 -12.60 25.55 3.99
C ASN A 117 -11.81 25.74 2.69
N PHE A 118 -11.13 24.69 2.26
CA PHE A 118 -10.61 24.59 0.90
C PHE A 118 -11.76 24.38 -0.10
N LEU A 119 -11.61 24.87 -1.34
CA LEU A 119 -12.67 24.73 -2.35
C LEU A 119 -13.11 23.28 -2.57
N CYS A 120 -12.19 22.31 -2.60
CA CYS A 120 -12.56 20.89 -2.72
C CYS A 120 -13.20 20.26 -1.48
N ARG A 121 -13.23 20.96 -0.35
CA ARG A 121 -13.96 20.57 0.86
C ARG A 121 -15.31 21.28 0.98
N GLN A 122 -15.46 22.42 0.31
CA GLN A 122 -16.72 23.15 0.22
C GLN A 122 -17.59 22.66 -0.95
N PHE A 123 -16.97 22.32 -2.08
CA PHE A 123 -17.62 21.93 -3.32
C PHE A 123 -17.11 20.58 -3.84
N LYS A 124 -17.95 19.89 -4.59
CA LYS A 124 -17.57 18.74 -5.42
C LYS A 124 -16.93 19.28 -6.71
N THR A 125 -15.60 19.28 -6.76
CA THR A 125 -14.83 19.95 -7.82
C THR A 125 -14.51 19.03 -9.00
N GLY A 126 -14.46 19.61 -10.21
CA GLY A 126 -13.90 18.95 -11.40
C GLY A 126 -13.32 19.95 -12.40
N ARG A 127 -12.31 19.55 -13.16
CA ARG A 127 -11.57 20.39 -14.10
C ARG A 127 -12.02 20.14 -15.54
N ILE A 128 -12.30 21.20 -16.28
CA ILE A 128 -12.54 21.15 -17.73
C ILE A 128 -11.38 21.87 -18.43
N LEU A 129 -10.63 21.14 -19.26
CA LEU A 129 -9.51 21.71 -20.00
C LEU A 129 -10.01 22.58 -21.17
N LYS A 130 -9.67 23.86 -21.14
CA LYS A 130 -9.87 24.77 -22.28
C LYS A 130 -8.63 24.74 -23.17
N THR A 131 -8.81 24.30 -24.42
CA THR A 131 -7.73 24.24 -25.41
C THR A 131 -8.10 25.05 -26.65
N HIS A 132 -7.14 25.79 -27.21
CA HIS A 132 -7.38 26.69 -28.35
C HIS A 132 -7.69 25.95 -29.68
N HIS A 133 -7.50 24.63 -29.75
CA HIS A 133 -7.57 23.87 -31.00
C HIS A 133 -8.16 22.45 -30.83
N GLN A 134 -9.42 22.34 -30.40
CA GLN A 134 -10.14 21.06 -30.43
C GLN A 134 -11.01 20.96 -31.68
N THR A 135 -10.39 20.61 -32.82
CA THR A 135 -11.11 20.33 -34.07
C THR A 135 -11.69 18.90 -34.11
N PHE A 136 -11.21 18.02 -33.24
CA PHE A 136 -11.62 16.62 -33.15
C PHE A 136 -12.57 16.40 -31.96
N GLN A 137 -13.77 15.89 -32.26
CA GLN A 137 -14.73 15.42 -31.26
C GLN A 137 -14.57 13.90 -31.12
N PRO A 138 -13.89 13.41 -30.07
CA PRO A 138 -13.70 11.98 -29.89
C PRO A 138 -15.04 11.27 -29.66
N PRO A 139 -15.18 10.00 -30.09
CA PRO A 139 -16.39 9.23 -29.86
C PRO A 139 -16.61 9.03 -28.36
N GLU A 140 -17.79 9.44 -27.88
CA GLU A 140 -18.19 9.28 -26.50
C GLU A 140 -18.62 7.82 -26.24
N ARG A 141 -17.99 7.19 -25.24
CA ARG A 141 -18.42 5.88 -24.78
C ARG A 141 -19.76 5.98 -24.07
N LYS A 142 -20.71 5.13 -24.48
CA LYS A 142 -21.98 4.88 -23.79
C LYS A 142 -21.81 3.59 -22.99
N PRO A 143 -21.64 3.65 -21.66
CA PRO A 143 -21.37 2.45 -20.88
C PRO A 143 -22.50 1.42 -21.00
N GLY A 144 -22.12 0.15 -21.13
CA GLY A 144 -23.05 -0.98 -21.01
C GLY A 144 -23.08 -1.47 -19.56
N TYR A 145 -24.16 -2.16 -19.17
CA TYR A 145 -24.25 -2.81 -17.85
C TYR A 145 -24.16 -4.34 -17.99
N PRO A 146 -23.43 -5.02 -17.08
CA PRO A 146 -22.52 -4.44 -16.08
C PRO A 146 -21.36 -3.65 -16.72
N LEU A 147 -20.84 -2.63 -16.00
CA LEU A 147 -19.69 -1.84 -16.44
C LEU A 147 -18.46 -2.72 -16.49
N ASN A 148 -17.74 -2.74 -17.62
CA ASN A 148 -16.49 -3.47 -17.71
C ASN A 148 -15.37 -2.63 -17.09
N MET A 149 -14.79 -3.11 -16.01
CA MET A 149 -13.71 -2.43 -15.30
C MET A 149 -12.41 -3.21 -15.44
N TRP A 150 -11.34 -2.53 -15.83
CA TRP A 150 -10.00 -3.11 -15.85
C TRP A 150 -9.14 -2.54 -14.74
N ILE A 151 -8.50 -3.40 -13.97
CA ILE A 151 -7.60 -3.06 -12.88
C ILE A 151 -6.22 -3.56 -13.29
N ILE A 152 -5.29 -2.63 -13.50
CA ILE A 152 -3.88 -2.92 -13.77
C ILE A 152 -3.11 -2.51 -12.52
N ALA A 153 -2.54 -3.47 -11.80
CA ALA A 153 -1.96 -3.21 -10.49
C ALA A 153 -0.61 -3.89 -10.31
N ASN A 154 0.39 -3.13 -9.88
CA ASN A 154 1.78 -3.59 -9.75
C ASN A 154 2.39 -4.19 -11.04
N PRO A 155 2.26 -3.53 -12.21
CA PRO A 155 2.72 -4.04 -13.51
C PRO A 155 4.23 -4.32 -13.62
N GLN A 156 5.04 -3.77 -12.72
CA GLN A 156 6.49 -4.00 -12.64
C GLN A 156 6.86 -5.12 -11.65
N GLY A 157 5.92 -5.57 -10.81
CA GLY A 157 6.16 -6.57 -9.77
C GLY A 157 6.97 -6.06 -8.57
N ASN A 158 7.21 -4.76 -8.45
CA ASN A 158 8.08 -4.15 -7.42
C ASN A 158 7.33 -3.26 -6.40
N LEU A 159 6.01 -3.11 -6.52
CA LEU A 159 5.19 -2.23 -5.68
C LEU A 159 4.04 -3.01 -5.00
N ARG A 160 4.36 -3.63 -3.85
CA ARG A 160 3.44 -4.50 -3.06
C ARG A 160 2.11 -3.83 -2.73
N GLU A 161 2.16 -2.56 -2.34
CA GLU A 161 0.94 -1.85 -1.94
C GLU A 161 0.00 -1.57 -3.11
N ALA A 162 0.53 -1.37 -4.32
CA ALA A 162 -0.29 -1.28 -5.53
C ALA A 162 -0.99 -2.63 -5.83
N ALA A 163 -0.31 -3.77 -5.61
CA ALA A 163 -0.96 -5.08 -5.75
C ALA A 163 -2.08 -5.28 -4.72
N LYS A 164 -1.86 -4.88 -3.46
CA LYS A 164 -2.88 -4.90 -2.40
C LYS A 164 -4.07 -3.99 -2.74
N GLU A 165 -3.81 -2.83 -3.32
CA GLU A 165 -4.85 -1.93 -3.81
C GLU A 165 -5.69 -2.58 -4.90
N GLY A 166 -5.06 -3.05 -5.97
CA GLY A 166 -5.75 -3.66 -7.10
C GLY A 166 -6.59 -4.88 -6.70
N LEU A 167 -6.03 -5.77 -5.87
CA LEU A 167 -6.74 -6.93 -5.37
C LEU A 167 -7.95 -6.54 -4.52
N SER A 168 -7.81 -5.52 -3.67
CA SER A 168 -8.93 -5.10 -2.84
C SER A 168 -10.05 -4.45 -3.63
N ILE A 169 -9.75 -3.68 -4.68
CA ILE A 169 -10.75 -3.12 -5.59
C ILE A 169 -11.42 -4.25 -6.38
N TYR A 170 -10.63 -5.22 -6.87
CA TYR A 170 -11.17 -6.38 -7.59
C TYR A 170 -12.21 -7.14 -6.75
N GLN A 171 -11.87 -7.46 -5.50
CA GLN A 171 -12.74 -8.21 -4.60
C GLN A 171 -14.02 -7.44 -4.23
N SER A 172 -13.94 -6.12 -4.02
CA SER A 172 -15.13 -5.31 -3.76
C SER A 172 -16.07 -5.28 -4.99
N CYS A 173 -15.49 -5.28 -6.20
CA CYS A 173 -16.25 -5.30 -7.45
C CYS A 173 -16.81 -6.68 -7.81
N GLU A 174 -16.12 -7.79 -7.49
CA GLU A 174 -16.52 -9.14 -7.89
C GLU A 174 -17.92 -9.52 -7.39
N SER A 175 -18.29 -9.00 -6.22
CA SER A 175 -19.59 -9.21 -5.61
C SER A 175 -20.69 -8.25 -6.07
N ASN A 176 -20.35 -7.25 -6.88
CA ASN A 176 -21.26 -6.16 -7.24
C ASN A 176 -21.85 -6.35 -8.65
N PRO A 177 -23.17 -6.52 -8.81
CA PRO A 177 -23.79 -6.83 -10.11
C PRO A 177 -23.70 -5.72 -11.16
N VAL A 178 -23.33 -4.49 -10.77
CA VAL A 178 -23.26 -3.35 -11.70
C VAL A 178 -21.91 -3.23 -12.41
N VAL A 179 -20.91 -3.99 -11.98
CA VAL A 179 -19.53 -3.94 -12.50
C VAL A 179 -19.01 -5.35 -12.74
N GLN A 180 -18.26 -5.52 -13.82
CA GLN A 180 -17.53 -6.73 -14.15
C GLN A 180 -16.03 -6.40 -14.14
N PRO A 181 -15.31 -6.74 -13.04
CA PRO A 181 -13.90 -6.43 -12.92
C PRO A 181 -13.01 -7.47 -13.62
N ALA A 182 -11.87 -7.02 -14.13
CA ALA A 182 -10.73 -7.83 -14.53
C ALA A 182 -9.47 -7.26 -13.86
N LEU A 183 -8.57 -8.12 -13.39
CA LEU A 183 -7.33 -7.74 -12.71
C LEU A 183 -6.13 -8.36 -13.44
N ASP A 184 -5.15 -7.54 -13.78
CA ASP A 184 -3.86 -7.96 -14.36
C ASP A 184 -2.70 -7.27 -13.63
N ASP A 185 -1.59 -8.00 -13.39
CA ASP A 185 -0.41 -7.54 -12.65
C ASP A 185 0.92 -7.66 -13.40
N ASP A 186 0.99 -8.43 -14.49
CA ASP A 186 2.11 -8.45 -15.45
C ASP A 186 1.54 -8.37 -16.87
N ILE A 187 1.54 -7.16 -17.44
CA ILE A 187 0.89 -6.90 -18.71
C ILE A 187 1.80 -6.18 -19.72
N PRO A 188 2.01 -6.74 -20.92
CA PRO A 188 2.73 -6.07 -21.98
C PRO A 188 1.96 -4.86 -22.55
N VAL A 189 2.70 -3.83 -22.96
CA VAL A 189 2.15 -2.59 -23.54
C VAL A 189 1.21 -2.83 -24.74
N GLU A 190 1.49 -3.84 -25.57
CA GLU A 190 0.66 -4.17 -26.74
C GLU A 190 -0.71 -4.73 -26.35
N ILE A 191 -0.81 -5.40 -25.20
CA ILE A 191 -2.10 -5.84 -24.66
C ILE A 191 -2.89 -4.63 -24.16
N ILE A 192 -2.24 -3.66 -23.51
CA ILE A 192 -2.91 -2.40 -23.11
C ILE A 192 -3.45 -1.68 -24.35
N LYS A 193 -2.62 -1.46 -25.37
CA LYS A 193 -3.01 -0.76 -26.60
C LYS A 193 -4.19 -1.43 -27.32
N SER A 194 -4.24 -2.77 -27.33
CA SER A 194 -5.31 -3.52 -27.99
C SER A 194 -6.59 -3.64 -27.15
N LYS A 195 -6.49 -3.74 -25.81
CA LYS A 195 -7.64 -4.00 -24.94
C LYS A 195 -8.24 -2.77 -24.27
N ILE A 196 -7.50 -1.67 -24.09
CA ILE A 196 -7.96 -0.53 -23.27
C ILE A 196 -9.33 0.02 -23.71
N LYS A 197 -9.60 0.02 -25.01
CA LYS A 197 -10.89 0.44 -25.60
C LYS A 197 -12.01 -0.60 -25.48
N SER A 198 -11.80 -1.72 -24.80
CA SER A 198 -12.85 -2.72 -24.52
C SER A 198 -13.50 -2.48 -23.15
N PHE A 199 -12.91 -1.61 -22.33
CA PHE A 199 -13.36 -1.34 -20.97
C PHE A 199 -14.05 0.02 -20.83
N ASP A 200 -14.97 0.09 -19.87
CA ASP A 200 -15.70 1.31 -19.51
C ASP A 200 -14.94 2.11 -18.45
N ILE A 201 -14.26 1.42 -17.54
CA ILE A 201 -13.43 1.97 -16.48
C ILE A 201 -12.04 1.31 -16.53
N VAL A 202 -10.98 2.10 -16.35
CA VAL A 202 -9.62 1.61 -16.14
C VAL A 202 -9.08 2.19 -14.84
N HIS A 203 -8.59 1.31 -13.97
CA HIS A 203 -7.82 1.66 -12.78
C HIS A 203 -6.37 1.23 -12.98
N PHE A 204 -5.43 2.14 -12.74
CA PHE A 204 -4.00 1.86 -12.77
C PHE A 204 -3.40 2.15 -11.39
N ALA A 205 -2.70 1.16 -10.82
CA ALA A 205 -1.90 1.32 -9.61
C ALA A 205 -0.46 0.85 -9.88
N GLY A 206 0.52 1.75 -9.81
CA GLY A 206 1.89 1.44 -10.20
C GLY A 206 2.83 2.64 -10.19
N HIS A 207 3.94 2.55 -10.91
CA HIS A 207 4.81 3.70 -11.11
C HIS A 207 4.43 4.46 -12.38
N ALA A 208 4.56 5.79 -12.34
CA ALA A 208 4.48 6.64 -13.51
C ALA A 208 5.72 7.54 -13.58
N VAL A 209 6.13 7.82 -14.81
CA VAL A 209 7.16 8.82 -15.07
C VAL A 209 6.52 9.99 -15.78
N TYR A 210 6.81 11.17 -15.26
CA TYR A 210 6.49 12.42 -15.92
C TYR A 210 7.76 13.02 -16.52
N ASP A 211 7.70 13.35 -17.81
CA ASP A 211 8.80 13.96 -18.56
C ASP A 211 8.40 15.38 -18.96
N SER A 212 8.84 16.38 -18.19
CA SER A 212 8.48 17.78 -18.41
C SER A 212 9.09 18.36 -19.69
N ALA A 213 10.23 17.83 -20.14
CA ALA A 213 10.89 18.25 -21.37
C ALA A 213 10.18 17.67 -22.61
N ASN A 214 9.73 16.41 -22.52
CA ASN A 214 9.00 15.73 -23.57
C ASN A 214 7.72 15.09 -23.02
N PRO A 215 6.63 15.86 -22.83
CA PRO A 215 5.44 15.34 -22.15
C PRO A 215 4.79 14.11 -22.81
N SER A 216 4.95 13.94 -24.13
CA SER A 216 4.55 12.73 -24.86
C SER A 216 5.27 11.44 -24.45
N GLN A 217 6.39 11.55 -23.71
CA GLN A 217 7.17 10.47 -23.12
C GLN A 217 6.79 10.20 -21.65
N SER A 218 5.79 10.90 -21.12
CA SER A 218 5.19 10.53 -19.83
C SER A 218 4.51 9.16 -19.97
N ALA A 219 4.63 8.30 -18.97
CA ALA A 219 4.23 6.90 -19.14
C ALA A 219 3.85 6.22 -17.83
N TRP A 220 2.94 5.24 -17.95
CA TRP A 220 2.84 4.17 -16.96
C TRP A 220 4.03 3.24 -17.12
N GLU A 221 4.76 3.00 -16.04
CA GLU A 221 5.91 2.10 -16.06
C GLU A 221 5.46 0.64 -15.99
N LEU A 222 5.93 -0.18 -16.92
CA LEU A 222 5.67 -1.61 -16.97
C LEU A 222 7.00 -2.37 -16.91
N LYS A 223 6.94 -3.70 -16.75
CA LYS A 223 8.14 -4.54 -16.59
C LYS A 223 9.11 -4.51 -17.77
N GLU A 224 8.59 -4.51 -19.00
CA GLU A 224 9.41 -4.54 -20.23
C GLU A 224 9.45 -3.19 -20.94
N ASN A 225 8.29 -2.68 -21.35
CA ASN A 225 8.14 -1.45 -22.13
C ASN A 225 7.03 -0.60 -21.54
N ASN A 226 7.26 0.70 -21.38
CA ASN A 226 6.29 1.60 -20.77
C ASN A 226 5.11 1.94 -21.70
N PHE A 227 3.97 2.27 -21.12
CA PHE A 227 2.80 2.76 -21.85
C PHE A 227 2.77 4.29 -21.87
N TYR A 228 3.28 4.86 -22.96
CA TYR A 228 3.49 6.30 -23.13
C TYR A 228 2.23 7.09 -23.53
N ALA A 229 2.21 8.36 -23.17
CA ALA A 229 1.25 9.37 -23.62
C ALA A 229 1.17 9.46 -25.16
N SER A 230 2.29 9.31 -25.86
CA SER A 230 2.33 9.22 -27.32
C SER A 230 1.52 8.05 -27.88
N HIS A 231 1.48 6.89 -27.21
CA HIS A 231 0.62 5.77 -27.61
C HIS A 231 -0.85 6.14 -27.50
N ILE A 232 -1.26 6.85 -26.44
CA ILE A 232 -2.64 7.32 -26.27
C ILE A 232 -3.03 8.29 -27.39
N ASN A 233 -2.12 9.19 -27.76
CA ASN A 233 -2.33 10.13 -28.85
C ASN A 233 -2.49 9.44 -30.21
N GLN A 234 -1.77 8.34 -30.45
CA GLN A 234 -1.91 7.50 -31.66
C GLN A 234 -3.23 6.72 -31.68
N MET A 235 -3.82 6.47 -30.52
CA MET A 235 -5.11 5.80 -30.39
C MET A 235 -6.31 6.72 -30.57
N LYS A 236 -6.12 8.01 -30.91
CA LYS A 236 -7.23 8.92 -31.23
C LYS A 236 -7.98 8.44 -32.46
N GLY A 237 -9.31 8.29 -32.34
CA GLY A 237 -10.18 7.78 -33.41
C GLY A 237 -10.53 6.28 -33.27
N GLY A 238 -11.52 5.82 -34.04
CA GLY A 238 -12.03 4.45 -33.97
C GLY A 238 -12.99 4.22 -32.79
N ALA A 239 -12.86 3.11 -32.07
CA ALA A 239 -13.66 2.83 -30.88
C ALA A 239 -13.35 3.83 -29.75
N ALA A 240 -14.37 4.12 -28.93
CA ALA A 240 -14.27 5.05 -27.80
C ALA A 240 -13.30 4.56 -26.73
N MET A 241 -12.53 5.49 -26.15
CA MET A 241 -11.72 5.25 -24.96
C MET A 241 -12.60 4.88 -23.74
N PRO A 242 -12.03 4.35 -22.65
CA PRO A 242 -12.73 4.23 -21.38
C PRO A 242 -13.39 5.55 -20.97
N SER A 243 -14.55 5.47 -20.32
CA SER A 243 -15.23 6.67 -19.84
C SER A 243 -14.52 7.24 -18.61
N LEU A 244 -13.99 6.37 -17.73
CA LEU A 244 -13.24 6.75 -16.54
C LEU A 244 -11.85 6.08 -16.56
N VAL A 245 -10.82 6.87 -16.30
CA VAL A 245 -9.48 6.38 -15.99
C VAL A 245 -9.08 6.92 -14.61
N PHE A 246 -8.77 6.03 -13.68
CA PHE A 246 -8.30 6.36 -12.35
C PHE A 246 -6.86 5.91 -12.23
N THR A 247 -5.98 6.81 -11.81
CA THR A 247 -4.55 6.54 -11.71
C THR A 247 -4.09 6.79 -10.27
N ASN A 248 -3.57 5.76 -9.63
CA ASN A 248 -2.76 5.84 -8.42
C ASN A 248 -1.32 5.51 -8.80
N ALA A 249 -0.60 6.51 -9.32
CA ALA A 249 0.77 6.33 -9.72
C ALA A 249 1.69 7.37 -9.06
N CYS A 250 2.67 6.89 -8.30
CA CYS A 250 3.72 7.77 -7.78
C CYS A 250 4.53 8.30 -8.96
N GLN A 251 4.55 9.63 -9.13
CA GLN A 251 5.19 10.29 -10.27
C GLN A 251 6.66 10.53 -9.96
N ARG A 252 7.54 9.71 -10.53
CA ARG A 252 8.97 10.03 -10.55
C ARG A 252 9.21 11.14 -11.57
N VAL A 253 9.55 12.33 -11.08
CA VAL A 253 9.94 13.46 -11.92
C VAL A 253 11.39 13.28 -12.38
N LYS A 254 11.62 13.12 -13.69
CA LYS A 254 12.97 13.30 -14.25
C LYS A 254 13.31 14.79 -14.20
N GLN A 255 14.46 15.13 -13.60
CA GLN A 255 14.89 16.52 -13.34
C GLN A 255 14.74 17.45 -14.54
N SER A 256 13.68 18.27 -14.53
CA SER A 256 13.62 19.64 -15.04
C SER A 256 12.29 20.26 -14.61
N GLU A 257 12.33 21.53 -14.20
CA GLU A 257 11.26 22.42 -13.69
C GLU A 257 9.79 22.03 -13.99
N TYR A 258 8.93 22.21 -12.97
CA TYR A 258 7.47 22.05 -12.96
C TYR A 258 6.74 23.01 -13.92
N LYS A 259 6.98 22.97 -15.24
CA LYS A 259 6.51 24.06 -16.12
C LYS A 259 5.76 23.70 -17.39
N ASN A 260 5.51 22.44 -17.77
CA ASN A 260 4.68 22.17 -18.96
C ASN A 260 3.96 20.80 -18.95
N GLU A 261 2.75 20.76 -18.40
CA GLU A 261 1.91 19.56 -18.29
C GLU A 261 1.17 19.21 -19.59
N LYS A 262 1.81 18.40 -20.44
CA LYS A 262 1.14 17.64 -21.51
C LYS A 262 1.35 16.13 -21.32
N GLY A 263 1.16 15.66 -20.09
CA GLY A 263 1.42 14.26 -19.69
C GLY A 263 0.32 13.27 -20.07
N LEU A 264 0.10 12.28 -19.20
CA LEU A 264 -0.90 11.23 -19.37
C LEU A 264 -2.34 11.76 -19.30
N SER A 265 -2.63 12.62 -18.32
CA SER A 265 -3.94 13.26 -18.13
C SER A 265 -4.45 13.93 -19.41
N HIS A 266 -3.65 14.82 -19.99
CA HIS A 266 -3.99 15.52 -21.23
C HIS A 266 -4.20 14.54 -22.38
N SER A 267 -3.33 13.53 -22.50
CA SER A 267 -3.44 12.56 -23.60
C SER A 267 -4.73 11.73 -23.52
N PHE A 268 -5.13 11.31 -22.31
CA PHE A 268 -6.40 10.60 -22.09
C PHE A 268 -7.62 11.48 -22.35
N ILE A 269 -7.65 12.70 -21.79
CA ILE A 269 -8.76 13.65 -22.01
C ILE A 269 -8.90 13.98 -23.49
N HIS A 270 -7.80 14.27 -24.19
CA HIS A 270 -7.83 14.53 -25.63
C HIS A 270 -8.16 13.29 -26.48
N ALA A 271 -7.98 12.09 -25.95
CA ALA A 271 -8.41 10.85 -26.61
C ALA A 271 -9.90 10.52 -26.39
N GLY A 272 -10.62 11.32 -25.58
CA GLY A 272 -12.05 11.15 -25.33
C GLY A 272 -12.40 10.44 -24.03
N VAL A 273 -11.46 10.28 -23.11
CA VAL A 273 -11.78 9.88 -21.75
C VAL A 273 -12.61 10.99 -21.10
N ARG A 274 -13.77 10.63 -20.55
CA ARG A 274 -14.71 11.60 -19.95
C ARG A 274 -14.23 12.08 -18.58
N HIS A 275 -13.69 11.17 -17.79
CA HIS A 275 -13.16 11.45 -16.46
C HIS A 275 -11.78 10.86 -16.28
N TYR A 276 -10.84 11.67 -15.84
CA TYR A 276 -9.49 11.23 -15.48
C TYR A 276 -9.19 11.68 -14.04
N ILE A 277 -8.86 10.73 -13.17
CA ILE A 277 -8.50 10.98 -11.78
C ILE A 277 -7.04 10.62 -11.59
N ASP A 278 -6.31 11.49 -10.91
CA ASP A 278 -4.88 11.34 -10.65
C ASP A 278 -4.50 12.11 -9.39
N THR A 279 -3.27 11.94 -8.95
CA THR A 279 -2.67 12.78 -7.92
C THR A 279 -1.73 13.80 -8.55
N LEU A 280 -1.70 15.03 -8.02
CA LEU A 280 -0.74 16.06 -8.44
C LEU A 280 0.68 15.80 -7.90
N TRP A 281 0.80 14.96 -6.88
CA TRP A 281 2.04 14.59 -6.21
C TRP A 281 1.93 13.16 -5.70
N ASP A 282 3.04 12.61 -5.20
CA ASP A 282 3.06 11.27 -4.60
C ASP A 282 2.09 11.19 -3.43
N ILE A 283 1.56 10.02 -3.10
CA ILE A 283 0.72 9.82 -1.91
C ILE A 283 1.19 8.56 -1.19
N LEU A 284 1.07 8.55 0.14
CA LEU A 284 1.37 7.33 0.90
C LEU A 284 0.41 6.21 0.49
N ASP A 285 0.96 5.00 0.39
CA ASP A 285 0.26 3.82 -0.12
C ASP A 285 -1.07 3.51 0.59
N ALA A 286 -1.10 3.56 1.93
CA ALA A 286 -2.30 3.23 2.70
C ALA A 286 -3.46 4.24 2.51
N PRO A 287 -3.22 5.56 2.55
CA PRO A 287 -4.19 6.57 2.09
C PRO A 287 -4.61 6.40 0.63
N ALA A 288 -3.68 6.10 -0.28
CA ALA A 288 -3.99 5.94 -1.70
C ALA A 288 -5.02 4.82 -1.94
N ARG A 289 -4.74 3.64 -1.40
CA ARG A 289 -5.65 2.49 -1.42
C ARG A 289 -7.00 2.77 -0.76
N SER A 290 -7.00 3.45 0.38
CA SER A 290 -8.25 3.79 1.09
C SER A 290 -9.11 4.75 0.27
N PHE A 291 -8.48 5.70 -0.44
CA PHE A 291 -9.19 6.65 -1.28
C PHE A 291 -9.87 5.95 -2.47
N SER A 292 -9.12 5.15 -3.23
CA SER A 292 -9.64 4.48 -4.43
C SER A 292 -10.73 3.46 -4.09
N GLN A 293 -10.59 2.72 -2.97
CA GLN A 293 -11.64 1.84 -2.45
C GLN A 293 -12.94 2.59 -2.16
N THR A 294 -12.88 3.64 -1.36
CA THR A 294 -14.06 4.44 -1.01
C THR A 294 -14.65 5.11 -2.23
N PHE A 295 -13.81 5.63 -3.14
CA PHE A 295 -14.27 6.23 -4.39
C PHE A 295 -15.11 5.24 -5.21
N TYR A 296 -14.61 4.02 -5.46
CA TYR A 296 -15.36 3.03 -6.23
C TYR A 296 -16.60 2.51 -5.52
N GLU A 297 -16.53 2.36 -4.20
CA GLU A 297 -17.69 1.99 -3.39
C GLU A 297 -18.83 2.99 -3.60
N MET A 298 -18.55 4.29 -3.47
CA MET A 298 -19.55 5.34 -3.67
C MET A 298 -20.01 5.42 -5.13
N LEU A 299 -19.08 5.34 -6.08
CA LEU A 299 -19.39 5.40 -7.51
C LEU A 299 -20.38 4.30 -7.92
N PHE A 300 -20.16 3.07 -7.44
CA PHE A 300 -21.02 1.93 -7.75
C PHE A 300 -22.30 1.89 -6.93
N GLN A 301 -22.37 2.64 -5.82
CA GLN A 301 -23.63 2.97 -5.16
C GLN A 301 -24.45 4.01 -5.94
N GLY A 302 -23.91 4.60 -7.02
CA GLY A 302 -24.64 5.54 -7.87
C GLY A 302 -24.48 7.00 -7.48
N PHE A 303 -23.53 7.33 -6.61
CA PHE A 303 -23.10 8.70 -6.39
C PHE A 303 -22.45 9.28 -7.66
N THR A 304 -22.47 10.62 -7.80
CA THR A 304 -21.71 11.29 -8.87
C THR A 304 -20.22 11.08 -8.67
N VAL A 305 -19.42 11.32 -9.70
CA VAL A 305 -17.95 11.26 -9.58
C VAL A 305 -17.45 12.24 -8.51
N GLY A 306 -18.02 13.46 -8.48
CA GLY A 306 -17.67 14.48 -7.49
C GLY A 306 -18.11 14.12 -6.08
N GLU A 307 -19.31 13.57 -5.89
CA GLU A 307 -19.76 13.03 -4.59
C GLU A 307 -18.82 11.91 -4.11
N SER A 308 -18.42 11.01 -5.02
CA SER A 308 -17.51 9.90 -4.71
C SER A 308 -16.12 10.39 -4.27
N MET A 309 -15.60 11.44 -4.91
CA MET A 309 -14.36 12.10 -4.51
C MET A 309 -14.47 12.75 -3.13
N ASP A 310 -15.56 13.48 -2.87
CA ASP A 310 -15.83 14.14 -1.58
C ASP A 310 -15.91 13.12 -0.43
N HIS A 311 -16.65 12.02 -0.62
CA HIS A 311 -16.70 10.92 0.34
C HIS A 311 -15.32 10.29 0.62
N ALA A 312 -14.52 10.06 -0.43
CA ALA A 312 -13.17 9.53 -0.27
C ALA A 312 -12.25 10.48 0.52
N ARG A 313 -12.31 11.80 0.28
CA ARG A 313 -11.57 12.79 1.07
C ARG A 313 -11.99 12.79 2.53
N LYS A 314 -13.29 12.79 2.81
CA LYS A 314 -13.85 12.74 4.18
C LYS A 314 -13.40 11.49 4.92
N TYR A 315 -13.46 10.32 4.26
CA TYR A 315 -13.00 9.06 4.84
C TYR A 315 -11.50 9.09 5.17
N LEU A 316 -10.66 9.67 4.29
CA LEU A 316 -9.24 9.82 4.61
C LEU A 316 -9.01 10.69 5.84
N ILE A 317 -9.72 11.82 5.96
CA ILE A 317 -9.61 12.71 7.13
C ILE A 317 -10.06 11.99 8.40
N GLU A 318 -11.16 11.25 8.35
CA GLU A 318 -11.67 10.49 9.49
C GLU A 318 -10.69 9.41 9.93
N LYS A 319 -10.12 8.66 8.97
CA LYS A 319 -9.28 7.49 9.24
C LYS A 319 -7.84 7.83 9.59
N PHE A 320 -7.26 8.82 8.92
CA PHE A 320 -5.84 9.17 9.05
C PHE A 320 -5.61 10.51 9.74
N GLY A 321 -6.66 11.28 10.00
CA GLY A 321 -6.57 12.67 10.44
C GLY A 321 -6.37 13.63 9.26
N ILE A 322 -6.34 14.93 9.57
CA ILE A 322 -6.07 15.96 8.56
C ILE A 322 -4.61 15.89 8.08
N HIS A 323 -3.71 15.45 8.97
CA HIS A 323 -2.31 15.13 8.67
C HIS A 323 -2.11 13.60 8.66
N PRO A 324 -1.46 13.01 7.63
CA PRO A 324 -0.87 13.63 6.45
C PRO A 324 -1.92 14.11 5.44
N LEU A 325 -1.56 15.11 4.62
CA LEU A 325 -2.47 15.82 3.69
C LEU A 325 -2.88 14.95 2.47
N GLY A 326 -2.96 13.63 2.62
CA GLY A 326 -3.33 12.70 1.55
C GLY A 326 -4.70 13.01 0.94
N TRP A 327 -5.64 13.50 1.76
CA TRP A 327 -6.96 13.96 1.32
C TRP A 327 -6.90 15.13 0.33
N ALA A 328 -5.82 15.89 0.25
CA ALA A 328 -5.67 17.03 -0.66
C ALA A 328 -5.11 16.65 -2.04
N SER A 329 -4.64 15.40 -2.21
CA SER A 329 -3.76 15.00 -3.32
C SER A 329 -4.44 14.79 -4.66
N TYR A 330 -5.72 14.43 -4.64
CA TYR A 330 -6.42 14.00 -5.83
C TYR A 330 -7.00 15.17 -6.62
N ILE A 331 -7.00 15.04 -7.93
CA ILE A 331 -7.69 15.94 -8.86
C ILE A 331 -8.61 15.15 -9.77
N LEU A 332 -9.71 15.78 -10.16
CA LEU A 332 -10.68 15.23 -11.11
C LEU A 332 -10.67 16.09 -12.37
N TYR A 333 -10.35 15.51 -13.52
CA TYR A 333 -10.69 16.06 -14.82
C TYR A 333 -12.03 15.48 -15.29
N GLY A 334 -12.93 16.33 -15.79
CA GLY A 334 -14.29 15.97 -16.18
C GLY A 334 -15.36 16.64 -15.31
N ASP A 335 -16.62 16.49 -15.72
CA ASP A 335 -17.77 17.09 -15.02
C ASP A 335 -18.10 16.29 -13.73
N PRO A 336 -17.97 16.90 -12.54
CA PRO A 336 -18.14 16.19 -11.27
C PRO A 336 -19.56 15.69 -11.03
N ARG A 337 -20.56 16.15 -11.80
CA ARG A 337 -21.98 15.81 -11.61
C ARG A 337 -22.39 14.49 -12.28
N ILE A 338 -21.52 13.91 -13.10
CA ILE A 338 -21.87 12.72 -13.86
C ILE A 338 -22.02 11.51 -12.94
N ARG A 339 -23.11 10.76 -13.12
CA ARG A 339 -23.33 9.43 -12.52
C ARG A 339 -23.02 8.35 -13.53
N TYR A 340 -22.34 7.30 -13.09
CA TYR A 340 -22.09 6.11 -13.91
C TYR A 340 -23.12 5.01 -13.69
N ILE A 341 -23.76 4.98 -12.51
CA ILE A 341 -24.85 4.07 -12.18
C ILE A 341 -26.08 4.90 -11.83
N ASN A 342 -27.20 4.61 -12.47
CA ASN A 342 -28.51 5.14 -12.15
C ASN A 342 -29.34 4.04 -11.47
N GLN A 343 -29.44 4.09 -10.14
CA GLN A 343 -29.90 3.00 -9.26
C GLN A 343 -31.20 2.32 -9.72
N THR A 344 -32.19 3.07 -10.22
CA THR A 344 -33.50 2.51 -10.61
C THR A 344 -33.53 1.94 -12.03
N THR A 345 -32.77 2.52 -12.97
CA THR A 345 -32.86 2.13 -14.38
C THR A 345 -31.90 0.99 -14.71
N ASP A 346 -30.71 1.01 -14.12
CA ASP A 346 -29.64 0.08 -14.48
C ASP A 346 -29.82 -1.28 -13.80
N ILE A 347 -30.30 -1.31 -12.55
CA ILE A 347 -30.71 -2.55 -11.88
C ILE A 347 -31.81 -3.25 -12.70
N ASN A 348 -32.83 -2.51 -13.13
CA ASN A 348 -33.88 -3.04 -14.00
C ASN A 348 -33.34 -3.51 -15.36
N ARG A 349 -32.34 -2.84 -15.93
CA ARG A 349 -31.70 -3.24 -17.18
C ARG A 349 -30.88 -4.52 -17.02
N ILE A 350 -30.16 -4.68 -15.91
CA ILE A 350 -29.43 -5.89 -15.52
C ILE A 350 -30.43 -7.04 -15.34
N PHE A 351 -31.49 -6.85 -14.54
CA PHE A 351 -32.55 -7.83 -14.37
C PHE A 351 -33.21 -8.21 -15.69
N ASN A 352 -33.51 -7.27 -16.57
CA ASN A 352 -34.10 -7.56 -17.88
C ASN A 352 -33.13 -8.30 -18.82
N LYS A 353 -31.82 -8.02 -18.75
CA LYS A 353 -30.80 -8.74 -19.52
C LYS A 353 -30.68 -10.18 -19.02
N LEU A 354 -30.65 -10.39 -17.70
CA LEU A 354 -30.71 -11.71 -17.06
C LEU A 354 -32.01 -12.45 -17.43
N LYS A 355 -33.15 -11.76 -17.40
CA LYS A 355 -34.46 -12.32 -17.76
C LYS A 355 -34.52 -12.71 -19.23
N LYS A 356 -33.92 -11.95 -20.16
CA LYS A 356 -33.81 -12.31 -21.58
C LYS A 356 -32.93 -13.53 -21.84
N ILE A 357 -31.87 -13.69 -21.05
CA ILE A 357 -31.01 -14.89 -21.06
C ILE A 357 -31.80 -16.12 -20.58
N ILE A 358 -32.71 -15.93 -19.61
CA ILE A 358 -33.54 -17.00 -19.03
C ILE A 358 -34.81 -17.29 -19.86
N ALA A 359 -35.36 -16.32 -20.60
CA ALA A 359 -36.71 -16.39 -21.20
C ALA A 359 -36.78 -16.79 -22.69
N HIS A 360 -35.71 -17.28 -23.32
CA HIS A 360 -35.78 -17.72 -24.73
C HIS A 360 -36.37 -19.14 -24.89
N PRO A 361 -37.54 -19.32 -25.54
CA PRO A 361 -38.23 -20.62 -25.63
C PRO A 361 -37.54 -21.64 -26.54
N ALA A 362 -36.66 -21.19 -27.44
CA ALA A 362 -35.89 -22.07 -28.32
C ALA A 362 -34.65 -22.69 -27.63
N ASN A 363 -34.34 -22.25 -26.42
CA ASN A 363 -33.20 -22.73 -25.65
C ASN A 363 -33.59 -23.53 -24.41
N THR A 364 -34.86 -23.73 -24.06
CA THR A 364 -35.19 -24.59 -22.91
C THR A 364 -34.84 -26.05 -23.21
N MET A 365 -35.13 -26.54 -24.41
CA MET A 365 -34.80 -27.92 -24.80
C MET A 365 -33.33 -28.09 -25.21
N LYS A 366 -32.72 -27.07 -25.85
CA LYS A 366 -31.28 -27.07 -26.15
C LYS A 366 -30.41 -26.84 -24.93
N ALA A 367 -30.81 -25.98 -23.99
CA ALA A 367 -30.11 -25.79 -22.71
C ALA A 367 -30.36 -26.96 -21.78
N LEU A 368 -31.53 -27.63 -21.82
CA LEU A 368 -31.72 -28.89 -21.09
C LEU A 368 -30.90 -30.03 -21.72
N MET A 369 -30.80 -30.11 -23.05
CA MET A 369 -29.89 -31.06 -23.72
C MET A 369 -28.42 -30.72 -23.50
N LEU A 370 -28.02 -29.43 -23.47
CA LEU A 370 -26.66 -29.01 -23.15
C LEU A 370 -26.36 -29.19 -21.66
N LEU A 371 -27.33 -29.01 -20.78
CA LEU A 371 -27.20 -29.27 -19.35
C LEU A 371 -27.10 -30.77 -19.10
N ILE A 372 -27.90 -31.59 -19.80
CA ILE A 372 -27.79 -33.05 -19.77
C ILE A 372 -26.47 -33.49 -20.43
N LEU A 373 -26.04 -32.90 -21.54
CA LEU A 373 -24.72 -33.17 -22.14
C LEU A 373 -23.57 -32.66 -21.27
N MET A 374 -23.73 -31.58 -20.51
CA MET A 374 -22.70 -31.06 -19.59
C MET A 374 -22.71 -31.80 -18.26
N ILE A 375 -23.84 -32.37 -17.84
CA ILE A 375 -23.92 -33.31 -16.71
C ILE A 375 -23.36 -34.67 -17.15
N PHE A 376 -23.66 -35.15 -18.35
CA PHE A 376 -23.16 -36.42 -18.88
C PHE A 376 -21.68 -36.31 -19.30
N ALA A 377 -21.26 -35.20 -19.89
CA ALA A 377 -19.85 -34.88 -20.09
C ALA A 377 -19.18 -34.58 -18.75
N GLY A 378 -19.84 -33.98 -17.76
CA GLY A 378 -19.31 -33.77 -16.41
C GLY A 378 -19.15 -35.07 -15.61
N VAL A 379 -20.01 -36.06 -15.86
CA VAL A 379 -19.94 -37.42 -15.28
C VAL A 379 -18.93 -38.30 -16.03
N LEU A 380 -18.75 -38.11 -17.34
CA LEU A 380 -17.72 -38.80 -18.15
C LEU A 380 -16.33 -38.12 -18.08
N PHE A 381 -16.24 -36.82 -17.79
CA PHE A 381 -15.01 -36.07 -17.49
C PHE A 381 -14.68 -36.06 -15.99
N GLN A 382 -15.54 -36.63 -15.14
CA GLN A 382 -15.22 -36.90 -13.73
C GLN A 382 -14.19 -38.01 -13.53
N GLU A 383 -13.57 -38.49 -14.61
CA GLU A 383 -12.18 -38.95 -14.58
C GLU A 383 -11.32 -38.04 -15.47
N LYS A 384 -10.58 -37.13 -14.82
CA LYS A 384 -9.55 -36.21 -15.35
C LYS A 384 -10.03 -34.87 -15.94
N SER A 385 -10.50 -33.97 -15.09
CA SER A 385 -10.14 -32.54 -15.19
C SER A 385 -10.10 -31.88 -13.81
N HIS A 386 -8.89 -31.60 -13.31
CA HIS A 386 -8.64 -30.86 -12.08
C HIS A 386 -9.17 -29.41 -12.21
N GLN A 387 -10.14 -29.02 -11.38
CA GLN A 387 -10.31 -27.62 -10.99
C GLN A 387 -9.08 -27.21 -10.16
N PRO A 388 -8.45 -26.04 -10.40
CA PRO A 388 -7.47 -25.54 -9.45
C PRO A 388 -8.20 -25.21 -8.15
N ASN A 389 -7.78 -25.87 -7.07
CA ASN A 389 -8.27 -25.63 -5.71
C ASN A 389 -8.23 -24.12 -5.41
N THR A 390 -9.33 -23.49 -4.99
CA THR A 390 -9.33 -22.08 -4.55
C THR A 390 -8.30 -21.83 -3.44
N ASN A 391 -8.09 -22.83 -2.58
CA ASN A 391 -7.03 -22.82 -1.58
C ASN A 391 -5.63 -22.81 -2.20
N PHE A 392 -5.46 -23.48 -3.35
CA PHE A 392 -4.19 -23.50 -4.09
C PHE A 392 -3.91 -22.13 -4.74
N SER A 393 -4.92 -21.45 -5.30
CA SER A 393 -4.71 -20.11 -5.86
C SER A 393 -4.39 -19.07 -4.79
N VAL A 394 -5.09 -19.09 -3.65
CA VAL A 394 -4.80 -18.20 -2.50
C VAL A 394 -3.43 -18.52 -1.90
N GLN A 395 -3.10 -19.80 -1.73
CA GLN A 395 -1.79 -20.23 -1.22
C GLN A 395 -0.65 -19.76 -2.13
N GLN A 396 -0.78 -19.90 -3.45
CA GLN A 396 0.25 -19.45 -4.40
C GLN A 396 0.43 -17.94 -4.38
N MET A 397 -0.67 -17.19 -4.33
CA MET A 397 -0.65 -15.73 -4.19
C MET A 397 0.10 -15.31 -2.92
N MET A 398 -0.29 -15.85 -1.76
CA MET A 398 0.36 -15.53 -0.47
C MET A 398 1.83 -15.96 -0.45
N LEU A 399 2.16 -17.10 -1.05
CA LEU A 399 3.54 -17.57 -1.17
C LEU A 399 4.39 -16.62 -2.01
N ASN A 400 3.87 -16.14 -3.13
CA ASN A 400 4.57 -15.19 -4.00
C ASN A 400 4.82 -13.88 -3.26
N HIS A 401 3.82 -13.38 -2.56
CA HIS A 401 3.89 -12.16 -1.77
C HIS A 401 4.92 -12.26 -0.62
N ILE A 402 4.96 -13.40 0.08
CA ILE A 402 5.98 -13.66 1.11
C ILE A 402 7.39 -13.78 0.51
N LYS A 403 7.55 -14.40 -0.66
CA LYS A 403 8.85 -14.45 -1.36
C LYS A 403 9.35 -13.05 -1.71
N GLN A 404 8.49 -12.20 -2.27
CA GLN A 404 8.83 -10.82 -2.60
C GLN A 404 9.25 -10.02 -1.36
N ASN A 405 8.55 -10.20 -0.23
CA ASN A 405 8.94 -9.56 1.03
C ASN A 405 10.28 -10.04 1.55
N GLN A 406 10.57 -11.33 1.42
CA GLN A 406 11.86 -11.88 1.78
C GLN A 406 12.96 -11.23 0.94
N GLU A 407 12.83 -11.23 -0.38
CA GLU A 407 13.80 -10.59 -1.29
C GLU A 407 14.02 -9.11 -0.98
N ARG A 408 12.95 -8.35 -0.73
CA ARG A 408 13.05 -6.93 -0.32
C ARG A 408 13.77 -6.76 1.01
N THR A 409 13.46 -7.60 1.99
CA THR A 409 14.10 -7.53 3.31
C THR A 409 15.59 -7.83 3.21
N ASP A 410 15.96 -8.82 2.39
CA ASP A 410 17.35 -9.16 2.10
C ASP A 410 18.08 -8.00 1.41
N GLN A 411 17.42 -7.30 0.47
CA GLN A 411 17.95 -6.08 -0.16
C GLN A 411 18.21 -4.96 0.85
N LEU A 412 17.26 -4.70 1.77
CA LEU A 412 17.42 -3.68 2.81
C LEU A 412 18.61 -4.01 3.73
N PHE A 413 18.80 -5.29 4.09
CA PHE A 413 19.98 -5.69 4.87
C PHE A 413 21.29 -5.51 4.10
N ASN A 414 21.33 -5.90 2.82
CA ASN A 414 22.50 -5.69 1.97
C ASN A 414 22.84 -4.21 1.85
N GLU A 415 21.83 -3.36 1.73
CA GLU A 415 21.99 -1.91 1.71
C GLU A 415 22.57 -1.39 3.04
N LEU A 416 22.04 -1.82 4.18
CA LEU A 416 22.53 -1.40 5.48
C LEU A 416 23.99 -1.85 5.73
N THR A 417 24.37 -3.03 5.22
CA THR A 417 25.76 -3.52 5.19
C THR A 417 26.64 -2.63 4.31
N ASN A 418 26.19 -2.29 3.10
CA ASN A 418 26.94 -1.44 2.16
C ASN A 418 27.19 -0.03 2.70
N ILE A 419 26.25 0.53 3.49
CA ILE A 419 26.42 1.83 4.12
C ILE A 419 27.47 1.75 5.27
N GLY A 420 27.83 0.56 5.75
CA GLY A 420 28.88 0.32 6.74
C GLY A 420 28.40 0.42 8.19
N TYR A 421 27.10 0.23 8.42
CA TYR A 421 26.49 0.30 9.75
C TYR A 421 26.23 -1.06 10.39
N ILE A 422 26.36 -2.14 9.61
CA ILE A 422 26.47 -3.51 10.09
C ILE A 422 27.92 -3.93 9.84
N SER A 423 28.65 -4.30 10.90
CA SER A 423 29.88 -5.06 10.74
C SER A 423 29.52 -6.53 10.56
N ASP A 424 30.16 -7.24 9.65
CA ASP A 424 30.26 -8.70 9.75
C ASP A 424 30.76 -9.00 11.16
N SER A 425 29.88 -9.51 12.01
CA SER A 425 30.29 -9.94 13.33
C SER A 425 31.30 -11.05 13.10
N VAL A 426 32.55 -10.80 13.50
CA VAL A 426 33.58 -11.84 13.59
C VAL A 426 33.09 -12.85 14.62
N HIS A 427 32.24 -13.76 14.18
CA HIS A 427 31.73 -14.84 14.98
C HIS A 427 32.81 -15.91 15.00
N ASP A 428 33.28 -16.25 16.19
CA ASP A 428 34.05 -17.47 16.34
C ASP A 428 33.15 -18.66 16.00
N ASN A 429 33.71 -19.71 15.38
CA ASN A 429 32.95 -20.88 14.89
C ASN A 429 32.34 -21.76 16.02
N TRP A 430 32.23 -21.24 17.25
CA TRP A 430 31.74 -21.96 18.42
C TRP A 430 30.60 -21.25 19.13
N THR A 431 30.71 -19.94 19.35
CA THR A 431 29.71 -19.14 20.06
C THR A 431 28.40 -19.10 19.27
N SER A 432 27.27 -19.37 19.95
CA SER A 432 25.96 -19.36 19.31
C SER A 432 25.64 -18.00 18.69
N LYS A 433 24.86 -17.99 17.61
CA LYS A 433 24.25 -16.77 17.08
C LYS A 433 23.16 -16.25 18.03
N SER A 434 22.82 -14.97 17.90
CA SER A 434 21.69 -14.40 18.63
C SER A 434 20.39 -15.10 18.24
N ARG A 435 19.52 -15.31 19.23
CA ARG A 435 18.16 -15.81 19.04
C ARG A 435 17.20 -14.63 18.99
N THR A 436 17.44 -13.73 18.06
CA THR A 436 16.63 -12.53 17.83
C THR A 436 15.70 -12.79 16.65
N MET A 437 14.45 -12.34 16.76
CA MET A 437 13.47 -12.53 15.69
C MET A 437 12.80 -11.19 15.34
N GLY A 438 12.75 -10.91 14.03
CA GLY A 438 11.96 -9.84 13.46
C GLY A 438 10.68 -10.41 12.85
N MET A 439 9.57 -9.68 12.96
CA MET A 439 8.30 -10.07 12.38
C MET A 439 7.87 -9.08 11.30
N ILE A 440 7.40 -9.61 10.18
CA ILE A 440 6.83 -8.85 9.07
C ILE A 440 5.42 -9.41 8.83
N PHE A 441 4.42 -8.65 9.26
CA PHE A 441 3.01 -8.97 9.09
C PHE A 441 2.41 -8.20 7.93
N ASN A 442 1.57 -8.87 7.16
CA ASN A 442 0.79 -8.24 6.12
C ASN A 442 -0.59 -8.87 6.00
N ALA A 443 -1.61 -8.04 5.82
CA ALA A 443 -2.93 -8.49 5.40
C ALA A 443 -3.11 -8.23 3.90
N VAL A 444 -3.41 -9.29 3.14
CA VAL A 444 -3.82 -9.20 1.74
C VAL A 444 -5.13 -8.40 1.65
N THR A 445 -6.06 -8.73 2.54
CA THR A 445 -7.36 -8.09 2.70
C THR A 445 -7.50 -7.71 4.15
N SER A 446 -7.43 -6.41 4.48
CA SER A 446 -7.42 -5.99 5.89
C SER A 446 -8.78 -6.19 6.54
N GLN A 447 -8.82 -6.91 7.66
CA GLN A 447 -9.97 -7.04 8.54
C GLN A 447 -9.66 -6.57 9.96
N PRO A 448 -10.65 -6.11 10.75
CA PRO A 448 -10.45 -5.72 12.15
C PRO A 448 -9.85 -6.84 13.03
N THR A 449 -10.03 -8.09 12.64
CA THR A 449 -9.58 -9.30 13.33
C THR A 449 -8.08 -9.58 13.13
N ASP A 450 -7.44 -9.01 12.10
CA ASP A 450 -6.02 -9.20 11.79
C ASP A 450 -5.11 -8.84 12.97
N LYS A 451 -5.39 -7.73 13.66
CA LYS A 451 -4.59 -7.29 14.81
C LYS A 451 -4.68 -8.24 15.98
N ARG A 452 -5.87 -8.82 16.21
CA ARG A 452 -6.08 -9.82 17.28
C ARG A 452 -5.31 -11.10 16.97
N PHE A 453 -5.36 -11.52 15.70
CA PHE A 453 -4.64 -12.69 15.21
C PHE A 453 -3.12 -12.52 15.35
N LEU A 454 -2.59 -11.39 14.87
CA LEU A 454 -1.18 -11.03 15.01
C LEU A 454 -0.74 -11.06 16.48
N TYR A 455 -1.49 -10.41 17.37
CA TYR A 455 -1.20 -10.40 18.80
C TYR A 455 -1.20 -11.81 19.41
N ALA A 456 -2.13 -12.67 19.00
CA ALA A 456 -2.21 -14.04 19.49
C ALA A 456 -0.97 -14.86 19.10
N ILE A 457 -0.49 -14.74 17.86
CA ILE A 457 0.74 -15.38 17.39
C ILE A 457 1.96 -14.82 18.11
N GLN A 458 2.08 -13.49 18.23
CA GLN A 458 3.16 -12.83 18.94
C GLN A 458 3.25 -13.32 20.39
N ASN A 459 2.12 -13.34 21.09
CA ASN A 459 2.05 -13.79 22.48
C ASN A 459 2.42 -15.27 22.61
N HIS A 460 1.95 -16.13 21.68
CA HIS A 460 2.33 -17.54 21.67
C HIS A 460 3.84 -17.73 21.50
N ILE A 461 4.46 -17.06 20.53
CA ILE A 461 5.92 -17.12 20.30
C ILE A 461 6.69 -16.56 21.50
N PHE A 462 6.25 -15.43 22.05
CA PHE A 462 6.86 -14.79 23.22
C PHE A 462 6.85 -15.74 24.44
N ASN A 463 5.74 -16.43 24.66
CA ASN A 463 5.58 -17.35 25.80
C ASN A 463 6.47 -18.59 25.72
N GLN A 464 6.95 -18.97 24.53
CA GLN A 464 7.96 -20.03 24.39
C GLN A 464 9.33 -19.63 24.93
N LYS A 465 9.60 -18.31 25.09
CA LYS A 465 10.85 -17.75 25.61
C LYS A 465 12.12 -18.29 24.91
N ILE A 466 12.00 -18.57 23.61
CA ILE A 466 13.09 -19.06 22.74
C ILE A 466 13.79 -17.90 22.04
N PHE A 467 13.03 -16.89 21.61
CA PHE A 467 13.54 -15.72 20.90
C PHE A 467 13.35 -14.43 21.69
N VAL A 468 14.22 -13.45 21.43
CA VAL A 468 14.01 -12.05 21.74
C VAL A 468 13.36 -11.39 20.51
N LEU A 469 12.10 -10.98 20.62
CA LEU A 469 11.39 -10.27 19.56
C LEU A 469 11.88 -8.82 19.52
N LEU A 470 12.26 -8.33 18.33
CA LEU A 470 12.82 -6.99 18.13
C LEU A 470 11.74 -5.98 17.74
N GLU A 471 11.01 -6.25 16.66
CA GLU A 471 9.78 -5.54 16.26
C GLU A 471 8.75 -6.55 15.79
N THR A 472 7.48 -6.23 16.04
CA THR A 472 6.44 -7.26 16.12
C THR A 472 5.44 -7.23 14.95
N GLU A 473 5.35 -6.14 14.18
CA GLU A 473 4.39 -6.00 13.07
C GLU A 473 5.04 -5.67 11.72
N SER A 474 5.97 -4.72 11.64
CA SER A 474 6.51 -4.25 10.35
C SER A 474 8.00 -3.91 10.42
N PHE A 475 8.82 -4.92 10.73
CA PHE A 475 10.27 -4.73 10.88
C PHE A 475 10.93 -4.15 9.61
N ASP A 476 10.45 -4.52 8.42
CA ASP A 476 10.91 -4.03 7.12
C ASP A 476 10.70 -2.52 6.94
N ILE A 477 9.56 -1.99 7.39
CA ILE A 477 9.27 -0.54 7.36
C ILE A 477 10.24 0.20 8.29
N VAL A 478 10.47 -0.32 9.49
CA VAL A 478 11.42 0.27 10.45
C VAL A 478 12.84 0.28 9.87
N LEU A 479 13.24 -0.81 9.22
CA LEU A 479 14.55 -0.95 8.58
C LEU A 479 14.72 0.06 7.42
N GLU A 480 13.70 0.20 6.57
CA GLU A 480 13.69 1.17 5.47
C GLU A 480 13.77 2.62 5.99
N GLN A 481 12.96 2.97 6.99
CA GLN A 481 12.99 4.31 7.60
C GLN A 481 14.36 4.63 8.19
N LEU A 482 14.99 3.65 8.84
CA LEU A 482 16.33 3.79 9.38
C LEU A 482 17.36 4.05 8.26
N ILE A 483 17.33 3.24 7.20
CA ILE A 483 18.23 3.40 6.04
C ILE A 483 18.06 4.77 5.40
N ARG A 484 16.81 5.21 5.17
CA ARG A 484 16.49 6.53 4.61
C ARG A 484 17.07 7.65 5.47
N LYS A 485 16.90 7.56 6.79
CA LYS A 485 17.45 8.54 7.74
C LYS A 485 18.97 8.58 7.73
N ILE A 486 19.64 7.42 7.66
CA ILE A 486 21.10 7.33 7.57
C ILE A 486 21.60 8.01 6.29
N LYS A 487 20.95 7.75 5.13
CA LYS A 487 21.32 8.38 3.86
C LYS A 487 21.16 9.91 3.88
N LEU A 488 20.08 10.41 4.46
CA LEU A 488 19.80 11.85 4.55
C LEU A 488 20.82 12.60 5.41
N LEU A 489 21.31 11.97 6.49
CA LEU A 489 22.18 12.63 7.46
C LEU A 489 23.66 12.73 7.02
N ASN A 490 24.02 12.20 5.85
CA ASN A 490 25.36 12.28 5.24
C ASN A 490 26.51 12.12 6.26
N TYR A 491 26.42 11.07 7.09
CA TYR A 491 27.36 10.82 8.19
C TYR A 491 28.78 10.63 7.64
N LYS A 492 29.62 11.67 7.76
CA LYS A 492 31.05 11.60 7.42
C LYS A 492 31.83 10.65 8.34
N GLU A 493 31.31 10.35 9.52
CA GLU A 493 31.81 9.31 10.41
C GLU A 493 30.92 8.06 10.32
N LYS A 494 31.39 7.03 9.61
CA LYS A 494 30.80 5.68 9.60
C LYS A 494 30.95 5.01 10.97
N LYS A 495 30.26 5.51 11.99
CA LYS A 495 30.19 4.84 13.30
C LYS A 495 29.15 3.72 13.22
N PRO A 496 29.52 2.46 13.48
CA PRO A 496 28.56 1.36 13.47
C PRO A 496 27.45 1.65 14.50
N LEU A 497 26.19 1.56 14.07
CA LEU A 497 25.06 1.67 14.98
C LEU A 497 25.03 0.36 15.79
N ASN A 498 24.90 0.47 17.12
CA ASN A 498 24.77 -0.71 17.98
C ASN A 498 23.35 -1.29 17.90
N LEU A 499 22.92 -1.64 16.69
CA LEU A 499 21.62 -2.24 16.39
C LEU A 499 21.64 -3.71 16.79
N ILE A 500 20.53 -4.16 17.36
CA ILE A 500 20.25 -5.58 17.50
C ILE A 500 19.54 -5.99 16.21
N ILE A 501 20.13 -6.92 15.48
CA ILE A 501 19.63 -7.39 14.18
C ILE A 501 18.93 -8.74 14.41
N PRO A 502 17.79 -9.02 13.75
CA PRO A 502 17.16 -10.33 13.85
C PRO A 502 18.01 -11.39 13.15
N GLU A 503 18.22 -12.52 13.82
CA GLU A 503 18.82 -13.70 13.18
C GLU A 503 17.76 -14.51 12.41
N TYR A 504 16.51 -14.41 12.86
CA TYR A 504 15.37 -15.08 12.26
C TYR A 504 14.32 -14.06 11.85
N ILE A 505 13.69 -14.26 10.70
CA ILE A 505 12.61 -13.41 10.21
C ILE A 505 11.37 -14.28 10.05
N LEU A 506 10.27 -13.82 10.64
CA LEU A 506 8.96 -14.43 10.51
C LEU A 506 8.09 -13.57 9.59
N PHE A 507 7.88 -14.05 8.37
CA PHE A 507 6.91 -13.50 7.44
C PHE A 507 5.54 -14.10 7.76
N LEU A 508 4.57 -13.25 8.04
CA LEU A 508 3.22 -13.64 8.36
C LEU A 508 2.25 -12.91 7.43
N GLU A 509 1.36 -13.65 6.81
CA GLU A 509 0.39 -13.10 5.89
C GLU A 509 -1.01 -13.66 6.16
N THR A 510 -2.02 -12.80 6.14
CA THR A 510 -3.44 -13.18 6.22
C THR A 510 -4.16 -12.84 4.93
N ALA A 511 -5.08 -13.71 4.51
CA ALA A 511 -5.98 -13.48 3.40
C ALA A 511 -7.38 -13.92 3.80
N HIS A 512 -8.40 -13.13 3.43
CA HIS A 512 -9.78 -13.41 3.75
C HIS A 512 -10.62 -13.52 2.48
N SER A 513 -11.47 -14.54 2.45
CA SER A 513 -12.53 -14.76 1.46
C SER A 513 -13.89 -14.65 2.16
N LYS A 514 -14.99 -14.71 1.39
CA LYS A 514 -16.36 -14.55 1.93
C LYS A 514 -16.67 -15.46 3.13
N ASN A 515 -16.11 -16.68 3.16
CA ASN A 515 -16.40 -17.68 4.20
C ASN A 515 -15.16 -18.25 4.91
N GLU A 516 -13.95 -17.93 4.47
CA GLU A 516 -12.73 -18.55 4.99
C GLU A 516 -11.61 -17.52 5.13
N SER A 517 -10.84 -17.65 6.21
CA SER A 517 -9.63 -16.88 6.44
C SER A 517 -8.43 -17.82 6.33
N PHE A 518 -7.31 -17.34 5.80
CA PHE A 518 -6.10 -18.12 5.61
C PHE A 518 -4.91 -17.41 6.23
N VAL A 519 -4.01 -18.18 6.83
CA VAL A 519 -2.69 -17.73 7.26
C VAL A 519 -1.63 -18.42 6.42
N PHE A 520 -0.66 -17.63 5.97
CA PHE A 520 0.62 -18.14 5.50
C PHE A 520 1.72 -17.60 6.41
N MET A 521 2.51 -18.50 6.98
CA MET A 521 3.64 -18.17 7.81
C MET A 521 4.90 -18.77 7.21
N ARG A 522 5.97 -18.00 7.12
CA ARG A 522 7.29 -18.47 6.71
C ARG A 522 8.36 -17.96 7.67
N MET A 523 9.13 -18.89 8.23
CA MET A 523 10.27 -18.58 9.07
C MET A 523 11.57 -18.79 8.29
N VAL A 524 12.45 -17.79 8.32
CA VAL A 524 13.69 -17.73 7.54
C VAL A 524 14.86 -17.39 8.46
N GLU A 525 16.00 -18.05 8.27
CA GLU A 525 17.29 -17.62 8.86
C GLU A 525 17.91 -16.52 7.98
N LYS A 526 18.20 -15.36 8.57
CA LYS A 526 18.57 -14.13 7.82
C LYS A 526 19.82 -14.31 6.97
N ASP A 527 20.92 -14.80 7.54
CA ASP A 527 22.21 -14.84 6.83
C ASP A 527 22.23 -15.83 5.66
N SER A 528 21.59 -16.98 5.84
CA SER A 528 21.60 -18.05 4.84
C SER A 528 20.44 -17.95 3.85
N GLY A 529 19.41 -17.18 4.19
CA GLY A 529 18.13 -17.15 3.46
C GLY A 529 17.35 -18.46 3.53
N ILE A 530 17.80 -19.43 4.33
CA ILE A 530 17.21 -20.76 4.40
C ILE A 530 15.83 -20.67 5.06
N VAL A 531 14.83 -21.20 4.36
CA VAL A 531 13.47 -21.35 4.89
C VAL A 531 13.44 -22.53 5.87
N LEU A 532 13.25 -22.23 7.16
CA LEU A 532 13.17 -23.25 8.21
C LEU A 532 11.82 -23.97 8.17
N LYS A 533 10.73 -23.22 7.97
CA LYS A 533 9.38 -23.77 7.83
C LYS A 533 8.49 -22.81 7.07
N SER A 534 7.56 -23.35 6.30
CA SER A 534 6.37 -22.65 5.82
C SER A 534 5.11 -23.39 6.27
N ILE A 535 4.13 -22.65 6.78
CA ILE A 535 2.85 -23.16 7.26
C ILE A 535 1.76 -22.39 6.52
N PHE A 536 0.87 -23.11 5.84
CA PHE A 536 -0.33 -22.55 5.23
C PHE A 536 -1.53 -23.27 5.83
N GLN A 537 -2.51 -22.53 6.34
CA GLN A 537 -3.69 -23.11 6.97
C GLN A 537 -4.89 -22.16 6.88
N SER A 538 -6.10 -22.73 6.85
CA SER A 538 -7.32 -22.00 7.19
C SER A 538 -7.30 -21.60 8.67
N ILE A 539 -7.76 -20.38 8.95
CA ILE A 539 -7.85 -19.81 10.28
C ILE A 539 -9.31 -19.90 10.73
N ASP A 540 -9.53 -20.53 11.87
CA ASP A 540 -10.70 -20.27 12.71
C ASP A 540 -10.27 -19.27 13.79
N ILE A 541 -10.93 -18.11 13.83
CA ILE A 541 -10.58 -17.04 14.78
C ILE A 541 -10.88 -17.47 16.22
N ASP A 542 -11.84 -18.37 16.41
CA ASP A 542 -12.24 -18.86 17.71
C ASP A 542 -11.36 -20.03 18.18
N ASP A 543 -10.60 -20.69 17.29
CA ASP A 543 -9.64 -21.75 17.62
C ASP A 543 -8.32 -21.68 16.84
N LEU A 544 -7.31 -21.10 17.48
CA LEU A 544 -5.92 -21.02 16.96
C LEU A 544 -5.03 -22.18 17.41
N SER A 545 -5.56 -23.15 18.17
CA SER A 545 -4.78 -24.27 18.72
C SER A 545 -4.01 -25.07 17.67
N PRO A 546 -4.58 -25.38 16.48
CA PRO A 546 -3.85 -26.10 15.42
C PRO A 546 -2.61 -25.35 14.93
N LEU A 547 -2.71 -24.03 14.76
CA LEU A 547 -1.60 -23.18 14.33
C LEU A 547 -0.52 -23.11 15.41
N PHE A 548 -0.92 -22.93 16.67
CA PHE A 548 -0.02 -22.88 17.82
C PHE A 548 0.73 -24.20 18.03
N MET A 549 0.11 -25.34 17.74
CA MET A 549 0.78 -26.64 17.77
C MET A 549 1.91 -26.70 16.74
N GLN A 550 1.64 -26.29 15.49
CA GLN A 550 2.67 -26.28 14.43
C GLN A 550 3.82 -25.32 14.75
N ILE A 551 3.52 -24.13 15.27
CA ILE A 551 4.54 -23.18 15.73
C ILE A 551 5.40 -23.81 16.83
N SER A 552 4.78 -24.43 17.84
CA SER A 552 5.50 -25.03 18.97
C SER A 552 6.47 -26.14 18.54
N ILE A 553 6.10 -26.94 17.54
CA ILE A 553 6.95 -27.99 16.98
C ILE A 553 8.22 -27.37 16.36
N VAL A 554 8.04 -26.39 15.46
CA VAL A 554 9.16 -25.71 14.78
C VAL A 554 10.11 -25.07 15.79
N LEU A 555 9.56 -24.39 16.79
CA LEU A 555 10.33 -23.73 17.83
C LEU A 555 11.11 -24.73 18.69
N SER A 556 10.51 -25.89 18.98
CA SER A 556 11.16 -26.97 19.73
C SER A 556 12.33 -27.59 18.95
N ASP A 557 12.17 -27.77 17.64
CA ASP A 557 13.23 -28.28 16.75
C ASP A 557 14.42 -27.31 16.71
N ILE A 558 14.16 -26.00 16.59
CA ILE A 558 15.21 -24.97 16.64
C ILE A 558 15.94 -25.01 17.98
N LYS A 559 15.20 -25.14 19.10
CA LYS A 559 15.81 -25.23 20.43
C LYS A 559 16.69 -26.46 20.59
N LYS A 560 16.25 -27.62 20.07
CA LYS A 560 16.95 -28.91 20.19
C LYS A 560 18.22 -28.98 19.33
N ASN A 561 18.15 -28.48 18.11
CA ASN A 561 19.25 -28.61 17.15
C ASN A 561 20.36 -27.57 17.35
N ASN A 562 20.09 -26.47 18.06
CA ASN A 562 21.04 -25.38 18.27
C ASN A 562 21.29 -25.08 19.76
N PRO A 563 21.99 -25.94 20.52
CA PRO A 563 22.28 -25.67 21.94
C PRO A 563 23.04 -24.35 22.12
N ILE A 564 22.79 -23.66 23.24
CA ILE A 564 23.47 -22.39 23.56
C ILE A 564 24.92 -22.70 23.93
N ARG A 565 25.85 -22.11 23.19
CA ARG A 565 27.30 -22.28 23.30
C ARG A 565 27.99 -20.93 23.42
N GLY A 566 29.03 -20.87 24.22
CA GLY A 566 29.84 -19.66 24.39
C GLY A 566 31.25 -19.99 24.85
N ARG A 567 32.00 -18.94 25.20
CA ARG A 567 33.36 -19.03 25.71
C ARG A 567 33.55 -18.17 26.95
N ILE A 568 34.46 -18.59 27.81
CA ILE A 568 34.95 -17.80 28.93
C ILE A 568 35.85 -16.69 28.38
N VAL A 569 35.46 -15.43 28.55
CA VAL A 569 36.22 -14.27 28.05
C VAL A 569 37.00 -13.53 29.13
N ASN A 570 36.55 -13.62 30.39
CA ASN A 570 37.24 -13.03 31.52
C ASN A 570 36.91 -13.81 32.80
N MET A 571 37.79 -13.69 33.80
CA MET A 571 37.62 -14.28 35.13
C MET A 571 37.92 -13.22 36.19
N GLU A 572 36.94 -12.97 37.07
CA GLU A 572 37.07 -12.00 38.17
C GLU A 572 36.74 -12.71 39.48
N GLN A 573 37.74 -12.91 40.34
CA GLN A 573 37.61 -13.62 41.62
C GLN A 573 37.00 -15.03 41.46
N ASN A 574 35.70 -15.20 41.73
CA ASN A 574 34.94 -16.45 41.63
C ASN A 574 33.94 -16.46 40.46
N TYR A 575 33.97 -15.44 39.60
CA TYR A 575 33.02 -15.28 38.49
C TYR A 575 33.68 -15.53 37.15
N LEU A 576 33.02 -16.35 36.33
CA LEU A 576 33.36 -16.60 34.93
C LEU A 576 32.47 -15.74 34.05
N HIS A 577 33.07 -14.92 33.19
CA HIS A 577 32.36 -14.08 32.24
C HIS A 577 32.28 -14.79 30.89
N LEU A 578 31.08 -14.92 30.34
CA LEU A 578 30.86 -15.54 29.03
C LEU A 578 30.50 -14.49 27.98
N ASN A 579 30.91 -14.73 26.73
CA ASN A 579 30.53 -13.94 25.55
C ASN A 579 29.11 -14.23 25.02
N ILE A 580 28.25 -14.79 25.86
CA ILE A 580 26.85 -15.05 25.59
C ILE A 580 26.00 -14.44 26.68
N GLY A 581 24.78 -14.03 26.35
CA GLY A 581 23.88 -13.27 27.23
C GLY A 581 22.42 -13.42 26.82
N LYS A 582 21.59 -12.46 27.21
CA LYS A 582 20.13 -12.50 27.02
C LYS A 582 19.73 -12.74 25.57
N ILE A 583 20.39 -12.09 24.61
CA ILE A 583 20.03 -12.21 23.19
C ILE A 583 20.35 -13.59 22.60
N TYR A 584 21.17 -14.41 23.29
CA TYR A 584 21.51 -15.78 22.88
C TYR A 584 20.60 -16.82 23.55
N GLY A 585 19.65 -16.38 24.38
CA GLY A 585 18.74 -17.24 25.15
C GLY A 585 19.24 -17.60 26.54
N VAL A 586 20.32 -16.99 27.03
CA VAL A 586 20.86 -17.23 28.38
C VAL A 586 19.94 -16.61 29.43
N LYS A 587 19.69 -17.35 30.51
CA LYS A 587 18.88 -16.94 31.67
C LYS A 587 19.63 -17.24 32.96
N THR A 588 19.39 -16.43 33.99
CA THR A 588 19.91 -16.69 35.34
C THR A 588 19.43 -18.05 35.84
N GLY A 589 20.30 -18.79 36.53
CA GLY A 589 20.03 -20.12 37.07
C GLY A 589 20.34 -21.27 36.11
N GLN A 590 20.52 -21.01 34.82
CA GLN A 590 20.90 -22.06 33.86
C GLN A 590 22.29 -22.63 34.18
N GLN A 591 22.45 -23.93 33.92
CA GLN A 591 23.73 -24.63 34.06
C GLN A 591 24.39 -24.83 32.70
N PHE A 592 25.70 -24.61 32.67
CA PHE A 592 26.55 -24.82 31.50
C PHE A 592 27.66 -25.79 31.88
N ARG A 593 27.99 -26.68 30.95
CA ARG A 593 29.15 -27.56 31.05
C ARG A 593 30.35 -26.90 30.40
N ILE A 594 31.46 -26.89 31.12
CA ILE A 594 32.79 -26.56 30.61
C ILE A 594 33.35 -27.82 29.98
N LEU A 595 33.59 -27.80 28.66
CA LEU A 595 33.82 -29.02 27.90
C LEU A 595 35.17 -29.69 28.19
N GLU A 596 36.19 -28.90 28.54
CA GLU A 596 37.57 -29.38 28.73
C GLU A 596 37.74 -30.11 30.06
N HIS A 597 37.05 -29.66 31.12
CA HIS A 597 37.23 -30.17 32.50
C HIS A 597 36.00 -30.89 33.08
N LYS A 598 34.92 -31.06 32.29
CA LYS A 598 33.61 -31.57 32.75
C LYS A 598 33.03 -30.82 33.97
N SER A 599 33.55 -29.63 34.29
CA SER A 599 33.03 -28.78 35.35
C SER A 599 31.68 -28.17 34.96
N LEU A 600 30.82 -27.96 35.95
CA LEU A 600 29.53 -27.33 35.80
C LEU A 600 29.59 -25.93 36.37
N MET A 601 29.03 -24.97 35.62
CA MET A 601 28.86 -23.60 36.07
C MET A 601 27.39 -23.21 36.03
N ARG A 602 26.97 -22.34 36.93
CA ARG A 602 25.62 -21.80 37.01
C ARG A 602 25.63 -20.30 36.77
N ILE A 603 24.72 -19.83 35.92
CA ILE A 603 24.60 -18.40 35.60
C ILE A 603 23.97 -17.65 36.77
N VAL A 604 24.62 -16.56 37.20
CA VAL A 604 24.18 -15.72 38.33
C VAL A 604 23.70 -14.34 37.88
N SER A 605 24.21 -13.83 36.75
CA SER A 605 23.74 -12.59 36.16
C SER A 605 23.86 -12.59 34.65
N VAL A 606 22.95 -11.90 33.96
CA VAL A 606 22.87 -11.87 32.50
C VAL A 606 22.73 -10.43 32.03
N SER A 607 23.61 -10.02 31.13
CA SER A 607 23.53 -8.79 30.35
C SER A 607 23.07 -9.10 28.91
N LEU A 608 22.91 -8.07 28.06
CA LEU A 608 22.42 -8.26 26.69
C LEU A 608 23.26 -9.26 25.89
N LYS A 609 24.58 -9.04 25.81
CA LYS A 609 25.51 -9.84 25.00
C LYS A 609 26.45 -10.75 25.83
N THR A 610 26.44 -10.62 27.15
CA THR A 610 27.35 -11.33 28.06
C THR A 610 26.60 -11.81 29.30
N CYS A 611 27.20 -12.72 30.06
CA CYS A 611 26.67 -13.16 31.34
C CYS A 611 27.80 -13.53 32.30
N LYS A 612 27.50 -13.59 33.59
CA LYS A 612 28.41 -14.07 34.63
C LYS A 612 27.86 -15.35 35.25
N GLY A 613 28.74 -16.32 35.46
CA GLY A 613 28.42 -17.55 36.19
C GLY A 613 29.45 -17.87 37.27
N ILE A 614 29.09 -18.78 38.15
CA ILE A 614 29.97 -19.35 39.17
C ILE A 614 30.11 -20.85 38.96
N ILE A 615 31.22 -21.43 39.40
CA ILE A 615 31.44 -22.88 39.35
C ILE A 615 30.53 -23.54 40.40
N ASP A 616 29.73 -24.51 39.98
CA ASP A 616 28.83 -25.29 40.84
C ASP A 616 29.50 -26.61 41.29
N SER A 617 30.28 -27.25 40.42
CA SER A 617 31.07 -28.47 40.71
C SER A 617 32.16 -28.73 39.65
N GLY A 618 33.30 -29.34 40.02
CA GLY A 618 34.38 -29.71 39.09
C GLY A 618 35.78 -29.24 39.49
N GLU A 619 36.75 -29.35 38.57
CA GLU A 619 38.15 -28.93 38.79
C GLU A 619 38.30 -27.40 38.83
N ASN A 620 39.22 -26.90 39.67
CA ASN A 620 39.47 -25.46 39.89
C ASN A 620 40.38 -24.80 38.84
N THR A 621 40.94 -25.57 37.89
CA THR A 621 41.88 -25.06 36.88
C THR A 621 41.17 -24.72 35.58
N ILE A 622 40.41 -23.62 35.58
CA ILE A 622 39.69 -23.09 34.41
C ILE A 622 40.49 -21.95 33.78
N LYS A 623 40.52 -21.88 32.45
CA LYS A 623 41.23 -20.86 31.67
C LYS A 623 40.29 -20.03 30.80
N THR A 624 40.73 -18.81 30.51
CA THR A 624 40.09 -17.96 29.49
C THR A 624 40.19 -18.63 28.11
N GLY A 625 39.12 -18.57 27.33
CA GLY A 625 39.01 -19.15 26.00
C GLY A 625 38.28 -20.50 25.95
N GLU A 626 38.10 -21.17 27.10
CA GLU A 626 37.45 -22.47 27.18
C GLU A 626 35.99 -22.43 26.71
N LYS A 627 35.57 -23.54 26.11
CA LYS A 627 34.25 -23.71 25.51
C LYS A 627 33.22 -24.15 26.55
N VAL A 628 32.07 -23.49 26.53
CA VAL A 628 30.91 -23.86 27.34
C VAL A 628 29.68 -24.19 26.49
N GLU A 629 28.86 -25.12 26.95
CA GLU A 629 27.60 -25.51 26.32
C GLU A 629 26.50 -25.68 27.39
N ILE A 630 25.28 -25.22 27.09
CA ILE A 630 24.15 -25.34 28.00
C ILE A 630 23.82 -26.80 28.28
N MET A 631 23.55 -27.12 29.55
CA MET A 631 22.95 -28.41 29.88
C MET A 631 21.45 -28.33 29.60
N ASN A 632 20.99 -29.11 28.62
CA ASN A 632 19.56 -29.32 28.44
C ASN A 632 18.99 -29.92 29.73
N GLU A 633 17.85 -29.42 30.19
CA GLU A 633 17.06 -30.05 31.25
C GLU A 633 16.75 -31.49 30.82
N VAL A 634 17.57 -32.44 31.25
CA VAL A 634 17.16 -33.83 31.31
C VAL A 634 16.14 -33.87 32.44
N SER A 635 14.95 -34.38 32.13
CA SER A 635 13.88 -34.64 33.07
C SER A 635 14.45 -35.21 34.36
N MET A 636 14.55 -34.38 35.41
CA MET A 636 14.76 -34.90 36.75
C MET A 636 13.55 -35.79 37.05
N PRO A 637 13.73 -37.04 37.51
CA PRO A 637 12.60 -37.81 38.02
C PRO A 637 11.97 -36.99 39.14
N ASN A 638 10.64 -36.87 39.14
CA ASN A 638 9.87 -36.27 40.21
C ASN A 638 10.33 -36.84 41.56
N ILE A 639 11.17 -36.10 42.28
CA ILE A 639 11.33 -36.29 43.71
C ILE A 639 10.27 -35.39 44.33
N HIS A 640 9.19 -36.06 44.76
CA HIS A 640 8.23 -35.54 45.71
C HIS A 640 8.91 -34.65 46.75
N ASN A 641 8.42 -33.42 46.89
CA ASN A 641 8.27 -32.84 48.20
C ASN A 641 7.05 -31.91 48.24
N SER A 642 6.00 -32.46 48.87
CA SER A 642 5.04 -31.77 49.69
C SER A 642 5.61 -30.54 50.40
N ASN A 643 5.03 -29.36 50.19
CA ASN A 643 4.26 -28.64 51.21
C ASN A 643 4.03 -27.16 50.89
N ARG A 644 2.79 -26.74 51.18
CA ARG A 644 2.31 -25.39 51.58
C ARG A 644 1.95 -24.36 50.51
N LEU A 645 0.67 -24.39 50.16
CA LEU A 645 -0.33 -23.32 50.34
C LEU A 645 0.18 -22.09 51.11
N TYR A 646 0.17 -20.90 50.49
CA TYR A 646 -0.80 -19.81 50.69
C TYR A 646 -0.66 -18.76 49.59
#